data_AF-A0A838ZBZ5-F1
#
_entry.id   AF-A0A838ZBZ5-F1
#
_cell.length_a   1.000
_cell.length_b   1.000
_cell.length_c   1.000
_cell.angle_alpha   90.00
_cell.angle_beta   90.00
_cell.angle_gamma   90.00
#
_symmetry.space_group_name_H-M   'P 1'
#
loop_
_entity.id
_entity.type
_entity.pdbx_description
1 polymer ?
#
loop_
_entity_poly.entity_id
_entity_poly.type
_entity_poly.pdbx_seq_one_letter_code
_entity_poly.pdbx_strand_id
1 'polypeptide(L)'
;MHKQSLIYFFFFFYTEIQAGGIKGIITDTKGERLPFTSVIVKGLNSGTMANADGEYLINLKPGNYDINFQFLGYKTLTRHIVIGQDFVEMNIKMEEQTITLKEVNISSKEEDPAYTIMRKAIAKSKIHQKQVVNYQAKAYVKNSILLNKIPLVLRKDLNKQNIKEGVPFLSESVMEISYTEPNAKYTKIFGQKSTFDGISISDGFYLFDFYDPGNNRISPLSPLAFKYYKFEYEGFFEDRGLIVNKIKIIPKSYGDGVWQGTIHIIDDFWNIHSIDVETIDNGLNLKLSQYYGPIEKVWLPINQRLDFSGKLFGFDFLIKAQVNANYSAIKTNPTFVEEIKLIDETKEGKIQELLTRKTLKNSKTEELLKDQKEFSIKNLKRIMKDFEKEERVRAKEKNEDFGVISNEIIEIDPKAKNRDSTYWNSVRNIPLTAEEKESYEFGDSIKVAQVLKRDSLKRDSIRKSWQYFIMNYDFKLKNGRYLHFEPPYMPLVGLNYNSVEGIVADLGLGYKNYTFFSPRVRFKYNVYGNIRYAFEEKKVRGKLGFEFEKGPSKITFGIGKYIAQFDPNSFIFEWMNSVTTLLNEQNFLKIYDKKYINLAYTYERDPRLSLTTNLEVAERFPLENLSKIYTIKDFEKNGFSINNPPSIELGSGAFSKHTAFIWQGQVKWTPSSKIAIRNGIRKILIGKAPAITLTYKKGMIDTDFDYLSLNIKQNISLGQLGKLDYMFEVGDFLNDRKVYLMDMKHINNNYLNALQTGLFARYRLLDTRVPVEKEENISYINQYKFSTSGPYLQGHIINEFKKLLFTQASFVRIWGLKEDIFVNYLNSPSLKNYVEIGYGIDGILKALRIEAVTSYENGKYQRWGVKLGVTM
;
A
#
# COMPACT_ATOMS: atom_id res chain seq x y z
N MET A 1 43.20 -9.90 74.78
CA MET A 1 43.63 -10.35 73.43
C MET A 1 42.46 -10.25 72.47
N HIS A 2 42.75 -9.77 71.27
CA HIS A 2 41.88 -9.36 70.17
C HIS A 2 40.78 -10.34 69.74
N LYS A 3 39.64 -9.82 69.28
CA LYS A 3 39.33 -9.76 67.83
C LYS A 3 38.19 -8.79 67.52
N GLN A 4 38.47 -7.94 66.53
CA GLN A 4 37.72 -6.75 66.13
C GLN A 4 36.46 -7.10 65.34
N SER A 5 35.39 -6.34 65.59
CA SER A 5 34.26 -6.19 64.67
C SER A 5 34.70 -5.43 63.42
N LEU A 6 34.32 -5.94 62.24
CA LEU A 6 34.40 -5.20 60.98
C LEU A 6 33.04 -5.34 60.27
N ILE A 7 32.12 -4.42 60.58
CA ILE A 7 30.85 -4.26 59.87
C ILE A 7 31.11 -3.25 58.74
N TYR A 8 31.18 -3.72 57.50
CA TYR A 8 31.17 -2.87 56.31
C TYR A 8 29.75 -2.35 56.09
N PHE A 9 29.53 -1.08 56.42
CA PHE A 9 28.30 -0.34 56.10
C PHE A 9 28.38 0.12 54.64
N PHE A 10 27.70 -0.58 53.74
CA PHE A 10 27.61 -0.21 52.32
C PHE A 10 26.52 0.86 52.15
N PHE A 11 26.91 2.14 52.26
CA PHE A 11 26.03 3.29 51.96
C PHE A 11 25.79 3.35 50.44
N PHE A 12 24.65 2.82 49.98
CA PHE A 12 24.15 3.08 48.63
C PHE A 12 23.65 4.54 48.59
N PHE A 13 24.47 5.46 48.09
CA PHE A 13 24.01 6.78 47.68
C PHE A 13 23.09 6.62 46.47
N TYR A 14 21.78 6.64 46.70
CA TYR A 14 20.79 6.92 45.65
C TYR A 14 20.97 8.38 45.24
N THR A 15 21.64 8.61 44.11
CA THR A 15 21.56 9.90 43.42
C THR A 15 20.30 9.87 42.57
N GLU A 16 19.26 10.58 42.99
CA GLU A 16 18.16 10.92 42.09
C GLU A 16 18.74 11.81 41.00
N ILE A 17 18.88 11.28 39.79
CA ILE A 17 19.07 12.10 38.61
C ILE A 17 17.72 12.78 38.36
N GLN A 18 17.49 13.92 38.99
CA GLN A 18 16.36 14.78 38.66
C GLN A 18 16.64 15.43 37.31
N ALA A 19 15.72 15.24 36.37
CA ALA A 19 15.79 15.86 35.05
C ALA A 19 15.12 17.23 35.13
N GLY A 20 15.90 18.30 34.94
CA GLY A 20 15.40 19.65 34.73
C GLY A 20 14.93 19.89 33.28
N GLY A 21 14.39 21.07 33.01
CA GLY A 21 13.90 21.39 31.68
C GLY A 21 13.00 22.62 31.64
N ILE A 22 12.22 22.75 30.57
CA ILE A 22 11.14 23.75 30.50
C ILE A 22 9.82 23.09 30.18
N LYS A 23 8.75 23.66 30.72
CA LYS A 23 7.36 23.26 30.45
C LYS A 23 6.47 24.49 30.45
N GLY A 24 5.33 24.42 29.78
CA GLY A 24 4.36 25.49 29.84
C GLY A 24 3.29 25.38 28.76
N ILE A 25 2.52 26.45 28.61
CA ILE A 25 1.42 26.57 27.68
C ILE A 25 1.73 27.68 26.67
N ILE A 26 1.40 27.42 25.41
CA ILE A 26 1.54 28.39 24.32
C ILE A 26 0.17 28.88 23.90
N THR A 27 0.01 30.21 23.89
CA THR A 27 -1.21 30.92 23.54
C THR A 27 -0.92 32.03 22.54
N ASP A 28 -1.95 32.53 21.86
CA ASP A 28 -1.88 33.80 21.15
C ASP A 28 -2.04 35.00 22.10
N THR A 29 -2.08 36.20 21.53
CA THR A 29 -2.34 37.44 22.28
C THR A 29 -3.76 37.54 22.84
N LYS A 30 -4.72 36.77 22.29
CA LYS A 30 -6.13 36.71 22.71
C LYS A 30 -6.38 35.67 23.81
N GLY A 31 -5.40 34.80 24.08
CA GLY A 31 -5.48 33.72 25.07
C GLY A 31 -5.93 32.38 24.48
N GLU A 32 -6.13 32.27 23.17
CA GLU A 32 -6.42 31.00 22.50
C GLU A 32 -5.19 30.09 22.50
N ARG A 33 -5.38 28.78 22.72
CA ARG A 33 -4.28 27.80 22.74
C ARG A 33 -3.70 27.65 21.32
N LEU A 34 -2.37 27.56 21.23
CA LEU A 34 -1.66 27.30 19.97
C LEU A 34 -1.12 25.86 19.96
N PRO A 35 -1.98 24.86 19.70
CA PRO A 35 -1.57 23.46 19.72
C PRO A 35 -0.59 23.19 18.58
N PHE A 36 0.29 22.20 18.77
CA PHE A 36 1.29 21.81 17.78
C PHE A 36 2.34 22.88 17.44
N THR A 37 2.46 23.92 18.26
CA THR A 37 3.57 24.87 18.19
C THR A 37 4.90 24.14 18.36
N SER A 38 5.82 24.40 17.43
CA SER A 38 7.18 23.88 17.43
C SER A 38 8.03 24.63 18.47
N VAL A 39 8.74 23.89 19.33
CA VAL A 39 9.64 24.44 20.35
C VAL A 39 11.05 23.87 20.11
N ILE A 40 11.98 24.70 19.67
CA ILE A 40 13.31 24.27 19.20
C ILE A 40 14.37 24.92 20.07
N VAL A 41 15.35 24.15 20.55
CA VAL A 41 16.48 24.71 21.29
C VAL A 41 17.60 25.03 20.32
N LYS A 42 17.91 26.31 20.15
CA LYS A 42 18.92 26.77 19.19
C LYS A 42 20.30 26.20 19.54
N GLY A 43 21.04 25.74 18.54
CA GLY A 43 22.38 25.16 18.72
C GLY A 43 22.38 23.74 19.29
N LEU A 44 21.25 23.24 19.78
CA LEU A 44 21.04 21.84 20.08
C LEU A 44 20.16 21.20 19.00
N ASN A 45 20.46 19.96 18.65
CA ASN A 45 19.56 19.15 17.82
C ASN A 45 18.46 18.55 18.73
N SER A 46 17.75 19.40 19.46
CA SER A 46 16.71 19.01 20.41
C SER A 46 15.54 19.98 20.30
N GLY A 47 14.34 19.41 20.25
CA GLY A 47 13.10 20.16 20.19
C GLY A 47 11.91 19.31 20.57
N THR A 48 10.77 19.97 20.71
CA THR A 48 9.48 19.35 20.96
C THR A 48 8.37 20.06 20.17
N MET A 49 7.16 19.54 20.29
CA MET A 49 5.93 20.11 19.77
C MET A 49 4.90 20.17 20.90
N ALA A 50 4.14 21.26 20.97
CA ALA A 50 3.03 21.37 21.89
C ALA A 50 1.93 20.33 21.55
N ASN A 51 1.25 19.80 22.56
CA ASN A 51 0.15 18.87 22.38
C ASN A 51 -1.13 19.57 21.88
N ALA A 52 -2.26 18.85 21.84
CA ALA A 52 -3.54 19.41 21.40
C ALA A 52 -4.10 20.49 22.34
N ASP A 53 -3.60 20.58 23.58
CA ASP A 53 -4.00 21.55 24.60
C ASP A 53 -3.04 22.76 24.65
N GLY A 54 -2.07 22.83 23.72
CA GLY A 54 -1.05 23.89 23.69
C GLY A 54 0.05 23.73 24.73
N GLU A 55 0.11 22.60 25.44
CA GLU A 55 1.13 22.32 26.45
C GLU A 55 2.39 21.74 25.79
N TYR A 56 3.56 22.17 26.25
CA TYR A 56 4.84 21.64 25.79
C TYR A 56 5.74 21.27 26.98
N LEU A 57 6.67 20.35 26.74
CA LEU A 57 7.68 19.95 27.71
C LEU A 57 8.96 19.56 26.96
N ILE A 58 10.11 20.00 27.45
CA ILE A 58 11.40 19.56 26.94
C ILE A 58 12.38 19.37 28.10
N ASN A 59 12.98 18.18 28.13
CA ASN A 59 14.01 17.82 29.08
C ASN A 59 15.33 18.47 28.65
N LEU A 60 15.93 19.28 29.52
CA LEU A 60 17.19 19.97 29.24
C LEU A 60 18.12 19.87 30.45
N LYS A 61 19.41 19.69 30.18
CA LYS A 61 20.42 19.71 31.23
C LYS A 61 20.59 21.14 31.76
N PRO A 62 21.16 21.33 32.96
CA PRO A 62 21.50 22.66 33.43
C PRO A 62 22.39 23.40 32.43
N GLY A 63 22.04 24.65 32.10
CA GLY A 63 22.73 25.44 31.08
C GLY A 63 21.93 26.65 30.58
N ASN A 64 22.54 27.40 29.67
CA ASN A 64 21.94 28.57 29.02
C ASN A 64 21.48 28.21 27.61
N TYR A 65 20.24 28.53 27.28
CA TYR A 65 19.62 28.14 26.02
C TYR A 65 18.82 29.28 25.39
N ASP A 66 18.83 29.34 24.06
CA ASP A 66 17.89 30.12 23.27
C ASP A 66 16.82 29.17 22.73
N ILE A 67 15.56 29.48 22.97
CA ILE A 67 14.45 28.61 22.63
C ILE A 67 13.53 29.34 21.67
N ASN A 68 13.33 28.74 20.50
CA ASN A 68 12.51 29.26 19.42
C ASN A 68 11.14 28.60 19.44
N PHE A 69 10.10 29.41 19.55
CA PHE A 69 8.71 29.00 19.43
C PHE A 69 8.21 29.40 18.05
N GLN A 70 7.69 28.42 17.29
CA GLN A 70 7.28 28.60 15.89
C GLN A 70 5.91 27.97 15.65
N PHE A 71 4.98 28.78 15.15
CA PHE A 71 3.64 28.34 14.81
C PHE A 71 3.20 29.04 13.52
N LEU A 72 2.50 28.32 12.63
CA LEU A 72 2.14 28.82 11.32
C LEU A 72 1.21 30.03 11.44
N GLY A 73 1.58 31.13 10.78
CA GLY A 73 0.84 32.39 10.87
C GLY A 73 1.21 33.25 12.08
N TYR A 74 2.25 32.89 12.85
CA TYR A 74 2.72 33.64 14.01
C TYR A 74 4.23 33.94 13.89
N LYS A 75 4.66 35.06 14.47
CA LYS A 75 6.09 35.43 14.49
C LYS A 75 6.88 34.43 15.32
N THR A 76 8.04 34.01 14.81
CA THR A 76 8.99 33.21 15.59
C THR A 76 9.39 34.00 16.84
N LEU A 77 9.18 33.41 18.01
CA LEU A 77 9.58 34.01 19.28
C LEU A 77 10.82 33.31 19.82
N THR A 78 11.90 34.06 20.01
CA THR A 78 13.10 33.56 20.70
C THR A 78 13.09 34.00 22.16
N ARG A 79 13.33 33.05 23.08
CA ARG A 79 13.48 33.30 24.51
C ARG A 79 14.80 32.74 25.01
N HIS A 80 15.56 33.59 25.69
CA HIS A 80 16.76 33.20 26.41
C HIS A 80 16.36 32.68 27.79
N ILE A 81 16.87 31.51 28.19
CA ILE A 81 16.58 30.91 29.49
C ILE A 81 17.82 30.24 30.10
N VAL A 82 17.90 30.32 31.43
CA VAL A 82 18.87 29.58 32.25
C VAL A 82 18.13 28.44 32.94
N ILE A 83 18.58 27.21 32.73
CA ILE A 83 17.96 26.01 33.33
C ILE A 83 18.86 25.52 34.46
N GLY A 84 18.25 25.29 35.63
CA GLY A 84 18.87 24.69 36.80
C GLY A 84 18.64 23.18 36.86
N GLN A 85 18.48 22.63 38.07
CA GLN A 85 18.17 21.20 38.26
C GLN A 85 16.67 20.90 38.10
N ASP A 86 15.80 21.90 38.31
CA ASP A 86 14.35 21.76 38.22
C ASP A 86 13.77 22.20 36.86
N PHE A 87 12.49 21.88 36.64
CA PHE A 87 11.73 22.42 35.52
C PHE A 87 11.35 23.88 35.74
N VAL A 88 11.62 24.71 34.75
CA VAL A 88 11.13 26.09 34.70
C VAL A 88 9.78 26.12 33.97
N GLU A 89 8.76 26.69 34.61
CA GLU A 89 7.47 26.95 33.96
C GLU A 89 7.55 28.24 33.14
N MET A 90 7.24 28.15 31.85
CA MET A 90 7.33 29.25 30.91
C MET A 90 6.09 29.24 30.01
N ASN A 91 5.13 30.11 30.32
CA ASN A 91 3.97 30.32 29.45
C ASN A 91 4.32 31.33 28.36
N ILE A 92 4.00 30.99 27.11
CA ILE A 92 4.38 31.78 25.93
C ILE A 92 3.12 32.37 25.29
N LYS A 93 3.21 33.66 24.96
CA LYS A 93 2.26 34.36 24.10
C LYS A 93 2.93 34.68 22.78
N MET A 94 2.38 34.18 21.68
CA MET A 94 2.87 34.44 20.33
C MET A 94 2.04 35.52 19.64
N GLU A 95 2.70 36.39 18.88
CA GLU A 95 2.05 37.41 18.05
C GLU A 95 1.73 36.85 16.67
N GLU A 96 0.56 37.19 16.13
CA GLU A 96 0.22 36.89 14.75
C GLU A 96 1.24 37.53 13.79
N GLN A 97 1.62 36.80 12.75
CA GLN A 97 2.54 37.27 11.72
C GLN A 97 1.80 38.23 10.80
N THR A 98 2.26 39.48 10.74
CA THR A 98 1.78 40.42 9.72
C THR A 98 2.32 40.00 8.37
N ILE A 99 1.43 39.78 7.42
CA ILE A 99 1.78 39.48 6.02
C ILE A 99 1.83 40.81 5.26
N THR A 100 2.97 41.08 4.66
CA THR A 100 3.15 42.25 3.78
C THR A 100 2.81 41.85 2.36
N LEU A 101 1.87 42.56 1.75
CA LEU A 101 1.62 42.44 0.32
C LEU A 101 2.63 43.30 -0.42
N LYS A 102 3.39 42.70 -1.33
CA LYS A 102 4.19 43.48 -2.27
C LYS A 102 3.21 44.23 -3.17
N GLU A 103 3.36 45.54 -3.30
CA GLU A 103 2.54 46.34 -4.22
C GLU A 103 2.84 45.86 -5.65
N VAL A 104 1.90 45.10 -6.23
CA VAL A 104 1.99 44.65 -7.61
C VAL A 104 1.15 45.61 -8.43
N ASN A 105 1.77 46.36 -9.33
CA ASN A 105 1.06 47.13 -10.35
C ASN A 105 0.45 46.14 -11.35
N ILE A 106 -0.68 45.51 -10.99
CA ILE A 106 -1.40 44.58 -11.85
C ILE A 106 -2.03 45.38 -12.99
N SER A 107 -1.24 45.70 -14.01
CA SER A 107 -1.82 45.90 -15.34
C SER A 107 -2.44 44.56 -15.76
N SER A 108 -3.52 44.58 -16.54
CA SER A 108 -4.25 43.38 -17.00
C SER A 108 -3.41 42.35 -17.79
N LYS A 109 -2.12 42.62 -17.99
CA LYS A 109 -1.14 41.76 -18.67
C LYS A 109 -0.03 41.20 -17.77
N GLU A 110 0.07 41.57 -16.49
CA GLU A 110 1.12 41.05 -15.60
C GLU A 110 0.74 39.72 -14.92
N GLU A 111 1.66 38.75 -14.94
CA GLU A 111 1.51 37.46 -14.26
C GLU A 111 1.72 37.59 -12.75
N ASP A 112 0.89 36.88 -11.97
CA ASP A 112 0.99 36.81 -10.51
C ASP A 112 2.41 36.36 -10.05
N PRO A 113 3.07 37.07 -9.12
CA PRO A 113 4.41 36.75 -8.62
C PRO A 113 4.60 35.29 -8.17
N ALA A 114 3.54 34.64 -7.69
CA ALA A 114 3.58 33.24 -7.27
C ALA A 114 4.08 32.32 -8.39
N TYR A 115 3.80 32.61 -9.66
CA TYR A 115 4.26 31.78 -10.78
C TYR A 115 5.78 31.84 -10.95
N THR A 116 6.40 33.02 -10.82
CA THR A 116 7.87 33.16 -10.86
C THR A 116 8.51 32.42 -9.70
N ILE A 117 8.00 32.60 -8.48
CA ILE A 117 8.52 31.93 -7.28
C ILE A 117 8.41 30.41 -7.43
N MET A 118 7.25 29.91 -7.84
CA MET A 118 7.04 28.48 -8.06
C MET A 118 7.89 27.94 -9.20
N ARG A 119 8.14 28.69 -10.29
CA ARG A 119 9.06 28.25 -11.36
C ARG A 119 10.48 28.07 -10.83
N LYS A 120 10.98 28.98 -9.98
CA LYS A 120 12.30 28.89 -9.34
C LYS A 120 12.35 27.72 -8.34
N ALA A 121 11.33 27.57 -7.49
CA ALA A 121 11.21 26.46 -6.53
C ALA A 121 11.12 25.08 -7.21
N ILE A 122 10.35 24.94 -8.29
CA ILE A 122 10.26 23.71 -9.09
C ILE A 122 11.61 23.40 -9.77
N ALA A 123 12.38 24.41 -10.18
CA ALA A 123 13.70 24.19 -10.77
C ALA A 123 14.72 23.69 -9.72
N LYS A 124 14.64 24.22 -8.50
CA LYS A 124 15.51 23.86 -7.37
C LYS A 124 15.08 22.60 -6.61
N SER A 125 13.84 22.14 -6.76
CA SER A 125 13.31 20.98 -6.03
C SER A 125 14.21 19.74 -6.10
N LYS A 126 14.77 19.42 -7.28
CA LYS A 126 15.72 18.31 -7.46
C LYS A 126 17.05 18.54 -6.77
N ILE A 127 17.53 19.78 -6.72
CA ILE A 127 18.76 20.15 -6.03
C ILE A 127 18.57 19.92 -4.54
N HIS A 128 17.46 20.40 -3.97
CA HIS A 128 17.15 20.20 -2.55
C HIS A 128 17.06 18.72 -2.15
N GLN A 129 16.49 17.87 -3.01
CA GLN A 129 16.49 16.41 -2.80
C GLN A 129 17.89 15.78 -2.81
N LYS A 130 18.88 16.44 -3.45
CA LYS A 130 20.27 15.97 -3.64
C LYS A 130 21.30 16.68 -2.76
N GLN A 131 20.87 17.64 -1.93
CA GLN A 131 21.76 18.41 -1.06
C GLN A 131 22.37 17.57 0.06
N VAL A 132 21.67 16.53 0.51
CA VAL A 132 22.08 15.70 1.66
C VAL A 132 22.62 14.36 1.20
N VAL A 133 23.91 14.10 1.47
CA VAL A 133 24.58 12.83 1.15
C VAL A 133 24.31 11.81 2.24
N ASN A 134 24.34 12.22 3.51
CA ASN A 134 23.91 11.38 4.62
C ASN A 134 23.37 12.20 5.79
N TYR A 135 22.54 11.57 6.62
CA TYR A 135 22.13 12.10 7.91
C TYR A 135 21.76 10.98 8.87
N GLN A 136 21.80 11.26 10.16
CA GLN A 136 21.13 10.50 11.21
C GLN A 136 20.03 11.36 11.82
N ALA A 137 18.86 10.81 12.10
CA ALA A 137 17.75 11.53 12.70
C ALA A 137 17.09 10.69 13.79
N LYS A 138 17.04 11.22 15.01
CA LYS A 138 16.23 10.64 16.09
C LYS A 138 14.82 11.19 15.97
N ALA A 139 13.86 10.30 15.72
CA ALA A 139 12.46 10.64 15.55
C ALA A 139 11.63 10.09 16.71
N TYR A 140 10.84 10.97 17.33
CA TYR A 140 9.75 10.60 18.22
C TYR A 140 8.44 10.72 17.43
N VAL A 141 7.71 9.60 17.35
CA VAL A 141 6.44 9.50 16.63
C VAL A 141 5.33 9.18 17.62
N LYS A 142 4.27 9.97 17.59
CA LYS A 142 3.06 9.78 18.37
C LYS A 142 1.87 9.70 17.42
N ASN A 143 1.16 8.57 17.46
CA ASN A 143 -0.03 8.33 16.69
C ASN A 143 -1.22 8.22 17.62
N SER A 144 -2.34 8.82 17.23
CA SER A 144 -3.65 8.62 17.86
C SER A 144 -4.66 8.16 16.81
N ILE A 145 -5.48 7.17 17.15
CA ILE A 145 -6.62 6.74 16.34
C ILE A 145 -7.87 6.99 17.15
N LEU A 146 -8.75 7.84 16.65
CA LEU A 146 -10.08 8.08 17.20
C LEU A 146 -11.12 7.43 16.29
N LEU A 147 -12.00 6.62 16.88
CA LEU A 147 -13.20 6.11 16.22
C LEU A 147 -14.38 6.98 16.62
N ASN A 148 -14.84 7.85 15.74
CA ASN A 148 -16.01 8.70 15.96
C ASN A 148 -17.30 7.87 15.88
N LYS A 149 -17.32 6.84 15.03
CA LYS A 149 -18.47 5.96 14.83
C LYS A 149 -18.03 4.54 14.52
N ILE A 150 -18.68 3.58 15.15
CA ILE A 150 -18.50 2.14 14.93
C ILE A 150 -19.82 1.56 14.38
N PRO A 151 -19.78 0.71 13.34
CA PRO A 151 -20.97 0.01 12.85
C PRO A 151 -21.68 -0.79 13.95
N LEU A 152 -23.02 -0.75 13.98
CA LEU A 152 -23.83 -1.40 15.01
C LEU A 152 -23.50 -2.89 15.18
N VAL A 153 -23.27 -3.59 14.07
CA VAL A 153 -22.95 -5.03 14.05
C VAL A 153 -21.65 -5.35 14.80
N LEU A 154 -20.65 -4.46 14.72
CA LEU A 154 -19.32 -4.66 15.32
C LEU A 154 -19.20 -4.01 16.69
N ARG A 155 -20.09 -3.06 17.04
CA ARG A 155 -20.02 -2.28 18.28
C ARG A 155 -19.97 -3.16 19.53
N LYS A 156 -20.79 -4.21 19.62
CA LYS A 156 -20.82 -5.10 20.80
C LYS A 156 -19.51 -5.85 20.98
N ASP A 157 -18.91 -6.34 19.89
CA ASP A 157 -17.68 -7.13 19.95
C ASP A 157 -16.44 -6.26 20.14
N LEU A 158 -16.39 -5.09 19.50
CA LEU A 158 -15.34 -4.10 19.74
C LEU A 158 -15.39 -3.56 21.16
N ASN A 159 -16.59 -3.28 21.72
CA ASN A 159 -16.73 -2.88 23.12
C ASN A 159 -16.24 -3.96 24.10
N LYS A 160 -16.43 -5.26 23.82
CA LYS A 160 -15.86 -6.35 24.64
C LYS A 160 -14.32 -6.38 24.57
N GLN A 161 -13.76 -5.96 23.43
CA GLN A 161 -12.34 -5.74 23.25
C GLN A 161 -11.90 -4.36 23.73
N ASN A 162 -12.78 -3.64 24.44
CA ASN A 162 -12.51 -2.34 25.02
C ASN A 162 -12.21 -1.24 23.97
N ILE A 163 -12.65 -1.44 22.73
CA ILE A 163 -12.60 -0.46 21.65
C ILE A 163 -13.94 0.28 21.63
N LYS A 164 -13.95 1.55 22.03
CA LYS A 164 -15.14 2.39 22.17
C LYS A 164 -15.10 3.59 21.23
N GLU A 165 -16.29 4.11 20.90
CA GLU A 165 -16.41 5.40 20.23
C GLU A 165 -15.91 6.52 21.16
N GLY A 166 -15.20 7.50 20.60
CA GLY A 166 -14.70 8.67 21.35
C GLY A 166 -13.44 8.44 22.20
N VAL A 167 -12.96 7.20 22.36
CA VAL A 167 -11.73 6.92 23.11
C VAL A 167 -10.55 6.76 22.14
N PRO A 168 -9.49 7.59 22.22
CA PRO A 168 -8.36 7.50 21.30
C PRO A 168 -7.43 6.33 21.65
N PHE A 169 -7.00 5.56 20.64
CA PHE A 169 -5.90 4.60 20.78
C PHE A 169 -4.58 5.29 20.50
N LEU A 170 -3.58 5.07 21.36
CA LEU A 170 -2.28 5.69 21.20
C LEU A 170 -1.19 4.70 20.85
N SER A 171 -0.26 5.17 20.04
CA SER A 171 1.00 4.51 19.79
C SER A 171 2.14 5.51 19.75
N GLU A 172 3.12 5.32 20.63
CA GLU A 172 4.37 6.07 20.66
C GLU A 172 5.52 5.19 20.15
N SER A 173 6.44 5.77 19.40
CA SER A 173 7.64 5.09 18.92
C SER A 173 8.84 6.03 18.89
N VAL A 174 9.98 5.53 19.39
CA VAL A 174 11.27 6.22 19.34
C VAL A 174 12.20 5.44 18.45
N MET A 175 12.75 6.11 17.45
CA MET A 175 13.63 5.49 16.48
C MET A 175 14.77 6.40 16.06
N GLU A 176 15.79 5.80 15.48
CA GLU A 176 16.86 6.50 14.77
C GLU A 176 16.83 6.07 13.30
N ILE A 177 16.85 7.07 12.43
CA ILE A 177 16.77 6.93 10.98
C ILE A 177 18.10 7.42 10.42
N SER A 178 18.85 6.53 9.78
CA SER A 178 20.06 6.85 9.04
C SER A 178 19.76 6.79 7.55
N TYR A 179 20.08 7.85 6.82
CA TYR A 179 19.97 7.90 5.37
C TYR A 179 21.35 8.09 4.74
N THR A 180 21.58 7.39 3.64
CA THR A 180 22.77 7.55 2.80
C THR A 180 22.35 7.53 1.33
N GLU A 181 22.78 8.55 0.59
CA GLU A 181 22.63 8.64 -0.86
C GLU A 181 23.27 7.40 -1.53
N PRO A 182 22.65 6.83 -2.59
CA PRO A 182 21.48 7.30 -3.33
C PRO A 182 20.11 6.95 -2.74
N ASN A 183 20.00 5.87 -1.96
CA ASN A 183 18.71 5.28 -1.63
C ASN A 183 18.73 4.36 -0.40
N ALA A 184 19.80 4.37 0.40
CA ALA A 184 19.95 3.50 1.56
C ALA A 184 19.36 4.16 2.81
N LYS A 185 18.48 3.45 3.50
CA LYS A 185 17.84 3.89 4.74
C LYS A 185 17.92 2.78 5.79
N TYR A 186 18.40 3.10 6.98
CA TYR A 186 18.43 2.20 8.12
C TYR A 186 17.59 2.83 9.23
N THR A 187 16.64 2.08 9.79
CA THR A 187 15.77 2.52 10.87
C THR A 187 15.91 1.56 12.04
N LYS A 188 16.31 2.08 13.20
CA LYS A 188 16.36 1.31 14.44
C LYS A 188 15.31 1.81 15.43
N ILE A 189 14.40 0.94 15.85
CA ILE A 189 13.33 1.25 16.80
C ILE A 189 13.82 0.87 18.20
N PHE A 190 13.99 1.87 19.07
CA PHE A 190 14.50 1.72 20.45
C PHE A 190 13.40 1.51 21.48
N GLY A 191 12.21 2.07 21.22
CA GLY A 191 11.06 2.05 22.11
C GLY A 191 9.77 2.08 21.32
N GLN A 192 8.80 1.26 21.70
CA GLN A 192 7.46 1.24 21.15
C GLN A 192 6.45 0.98 22.27
N LYS A 193 5.52 1.91 22.48
CA LYS A 193 4.40 1.77 23.41
C LYS A 193 3.11 1.90 22.61
N SER A 194 2.14 1.03 22.89
CA SER A 194 0.81 1.08 22.30
C SER A 194 -0.24 0.71 23.33
N THR A 195 -1.40 1.36 23.26
CA THR A 195 -2.60 0.98 24.03
C THR A 195 -3.13 -0.38 23.58
N PHE A 196 -2.92 -0.77 22.31
CA PHE A 196 -3.42 -2.03 21.76
C PHE A 196 -2.31 -2.86 21.09
N ASP A 197 -2.17 -4.13 21.51
CA ASP A 197 -1.21 -5.08 20.93
C ASP A 197 -1.69 -5.57 19.55
N GLY A 198 -0.86 -5.39 18.52
CA GLY A 198 -1.12 -5.87 17.16
C GLY A 198 -1.29 -4.78 16.10
N ILE A 199 -1.55 -3.53 16.52
CA ILE A 199 -1.58 -2.37 15.62
C ILE A 199 -0.30 -1.55 15.85
N SER A 200 0.72 -1.81 15.04
CA SER A 200 1.98 -1.04 15.02
C SER A 200 1.87 0.04 13.93
N ILE A 201 1.29 1.19 14.27
CA ILE A 201 1.02 2.31 13.33
C ILE A 201 2.32 3.00 12.89
N SER A 202 3.44 2.70 13.56
CA SER A 202 4.71 3.38 13.32
C SER A 202 5.21 3.18 11.88
N ASP A 203 5.06 2.00 11.27
CA ASP A 203 5.77 1.55 10.07
C ASP A 203 5.56 2.32 8.74
N GLY A 204 4.78 3.41 8.74
CA GLY A 204 4.43 4.17 7.53
C GLY A 204 4.53 5.70 7.58
N PHE A 205 4.70 6.34 8.75
CA PHE A 205 4.51 7.80 8.90
C PHE A 205 5.75 8.55 9.42
N TYR A 206 6.95 8.00 9.24
CA TYR A 206 8.15 8.49 9.93
C TYR A 206 8.67 9.86 9.45
N LEU A 207 8.76 10.10 8.14
CA LEU A 207 9.16 11.38 7.54
C LEU A 207 8.53 11.44 6.15
N PHE A 208 7.56 12.32 5.95
CA PHE A 208 6.91 12.52 4.66
C PHE A 208 7.73 13.48 3.79
N ASP A 209 8.12 13.08 2.59
CA ASP A 209 8.82 13.96 1.64
C ASP A 209 7.80 14.66 0.74
N PHE A 210 7.65 15.98 0.91
CA PHE A 210 6.73 16.77 0.09
C PHE A 210 7.28 17.10 -1.31
N TYR A 211 8.60 17.02 -1.52
CA TYR A 211 9.19 17.19 -2.84
C TYR A 211 8.88 15.99 -3.77
N ASP A 212 8.87 14.77 -3.21
CA ASP A 212 8.42 13.54 -3.89
C ASP A 212 7.44 12.73 -3.01
N PRO A 213 6.14 13.07 -3.00
CA PRO A 213 5.12 12.46 -2.13
C PRO A 213 4.73 11.01 -2.53
N GLY A 214 5.43 10.41 -3.50
CA GLY A 214 5.22 9.05 -3.98
C GLY A 214 4.23 8.93 -5.15
N ASN A 215 4.01 7.69 -5.60
CA ASN A 215 3.12 7.40 -6.73
C ASN A 215 1.66 7.81 -6.42
N ASN A 216 0.98 8.38 -7.40
CA ASN A 216 -0.41 8.89 -7.38
C ASN A 216 -0.65 10.27 -6.73
N ARG A 217 0.34 10.91 -6.09
CA ARG A 217 0.22 12.30 -5.61
C ARG A 217 1.16 13.21 -6.39
N ILE A 218 0.66 14.38 -6.83
CA ILE A 218 1.47 15.31 -7.62
C ILE A 218 1.93 16.45 -6.74
N SER A 219 3.23 16.52 -6.40
CA SER A 219 3.76 17.66 -5.65
C SER A 219 3.54 18.98 -6.41
N PRO A 220 3.14 20.08 -5.74
CA PRO A 220 3.18 21.44 -6.30
C PRO A 220 4.59 21.91 -6.71
N LEU A 221 5.64 21.18 -6.32
CA LEU A 221 7.03 21.41 -6.71
C LEU A 221 7.51 20.47 -7.84
N SER A 222 6.59 19.69 -8.41
CA SER A 222 6.84 18.81 -9.56
C SER A 222 7.00 19.61 -10.86
N PRO A 223 7.77 19.11 -11.86
CA PRO A 223 7.75 19.66 -13.21
C PRO A 223 6.36 19.73 -13.86
N LEU A 224 5.40 18.95 -13.37
CA LEU A 224 4.01 18.94 -13.83
C LEU A 224 3.10 19.92 -13.07
N ALA A 225 3.60 20.68 -12.11
CA ALA A 225 2.78 21.49 -11.20
C ALA A 225 1.82 22.45 -11.93
N PHE A 226 2.29 23.24 -12.90
CA PHE A 226 1.44 24.17 -13.65
C PHE A 226 0.37 23.50 -14.52
N LYS A 227 0.48 22.19 -14.79
CA LYS A 227 -0.59 21.43 -15.45
C LYS A 227 -1.77 21.20 -14.48
N TYR A 228 -1.51 21.08 -13.18
CA TYR A 228 -2.48 20.65 -12.18
C TYR A 228 -2.90 21.74 -11.19
N TYR A 229 -2.09 22.77 -11.00
CA TYR A 229 -2.30 23.83 -10.02
C TYR A 229 -2.35 25.20 -10.68
N LYS A 230 -3.14 26.08 -10.08
CA LYS A 230 -2.99 27.53 -10.12
C LYS A 230 -2.33 27.96 -8.81
N PHE A 231 -1.60 29.05 -8.87
CA PHE A 231 -0.94 29.65 -7.72
C PHE A 231 -1.40 31.10 -7.57
N GLU A 232 -1.54 31.53 -6.33
CA GLU A 232 -1.90 32.90 -5.96
C GLU A 232 -0.93 33.38 -4.88
N TYR A 233 -0.35 34.56 -5.08
CA TYR A 233 0.57 35.15 -4.12
C TYR A 233 -0.22 35.84 -3.01
N GLU A 234 -0.06 35.39 -1.77
CA GLU A 234 -0.76 35.97 -0.61
C GLU A 234 0.10 36.98 0.16
N GLY A 235 1.35 37.20 -0.26
CA GLY A 235 2.29 38.13 0.36
C GLY A 235 3.57 37.47 0.86
N PHE A 236 4.34 38.19 1.67
CA PHE A 236 5.54 37.69 2.32
C PHE A 236 5.61 38.13 3.77
N PHE A 237 6.48 37.47 4.53
CA PHE A 237 6.90 37.91 5.85
C PHE A 237 8.40 37.67 6.03
N GLU A 238 8.98 38.34 7.01
CA GLU A 238 10.37 38.11 7.39
C GLU A 238 10.43 37.17 8.60
N ASP A 239 11.22 36.10 8.50
CA ASP A 239 11.54 35.21 9.62
C ASP A 239 13.06 35.05 9.71
N ARG A 240 13.65 35.46 10.84
CA ARG A 240 15.09 35.35 11.13
C ARG A 240 15.99 35.97 10.04
N GLY A 241 15.59 37.12 9.49
CA GLY A 241 16.32 37.82 8.42
C GLY A 241 16.12 37.22 7.02
N LEU A 242 15.24 36.24 6.87
CA LEU A 242 14.91 35.62 5.59
C LEU A 242 13.51 36.06 5.16
N ILE A 243 13.38 36.42 3.89
CA ILE A 243 12.08 36.69 3.27
C ILE A 243 11.42 35.34 2.96
N VAL A 244 10.19 35.17 3.43
CA VAL A 244 9.38 33.97 3.21
C VAL A 244 8.11 34.35 2.46
N ASN A 245 8.01 33.84 1.23
CA ASN A 245 6.87 34.05 0.35
C ASN A 245 5.74 33.08 0.68
N LYS A 246 4.53 33.59 0.91
CA LYS A 246 3.31 32.79 1.13
C LYS A 246 2.55 32.62 -0.18
N ILE A 247 2.37 31.37 -0.59
CA ILE A 247 1.72 31.02 -1.86
C ILE A 247 0.57 30.06 -1.58
N LYS A 248 -0.59 30.38 -2.14
CA LYS A 248 -1.76 29.51 -2.12
C LYS A 248 -1.71 28.54 -3.29
N ILE A 249 -1.96 27.27 -3.00
CA ILE A 249 -2.01 26.19 -3.98
C ILE A 249 -3.48 25.90 -4.28
N ILE A 250 -3.89 26.11 -5.53
CA ILE A 250 -5.27 25.91 -5.97
C ILE A 250 -5.29 24.84 -7.08
N PRO A 251 -5.76 23.61 -6.80
CA PRO A 251 -5.84 22.58 -7.81
C PRO A 251 -6.87 22.97 -8.88
N LYS A 252 -6.49 22.87 -10.16
CA LYS A 252 -7.38 23.11 -11.31
C LYS A 252 -8.58 22.16 -11.33
N SER A 253 -8.43 21.00 -10.70
CA SER A 253 -9.47 20.00 -10.53
C SER A 253 -9.25 19.26 -9.22
N TYR A 254 -9.77 19.80 -8.11
CA TYR A 254 -9.63 19.16 -6.80
C TYR A 254 -10.23 17.75 -6.79
N GLY A 255 -9.53 16.82 -6.14
CA GLY A 255 -9.82 15.38 -6.13
C GLY A 255 -8.62 14.56 -5.69
N ASP A 256 -8.61 13.29 -6.08
CA ASP A 256 -7.65 12.29 -5.62
C ASP A 256 -6.20 12.57 -6.06
N GLY A 257 -5.30 12.84 -5.12
CA GLY A 257 -3.85 12.98 -5.35
C GLY A 257 -3.38 14.36 -5.83
N VAL A 258 -4.18 15.41 -5.65
CA VAL A 258 -3.76 16.82 -5.82
C VAL A 258 -3.91 17.58 -4.51
N TRP A 259 -2.98 18.50 -4.25
CA TRP A 259 -2.92 19.28 -3.02
C TRP A 259 -3.64 20.62 -3.14
N GLN A 260 -4.27 21.07 -2.06
CA GLN A 260 -4.69 22.46 -1.87
C GLN A 260 -4.22 22.96 -0.50
N GLY A 261 -4.13 24.27 -0.33
CA GLY A 261 -3.67 24.89 0.91
C GLY A 261 -2.60 25.93 0.67
N THR A 262 -1.62 26.04 1.56
CA THR A 262 -0.56 27.05 1.48
C THR A 262 0.83 26.43 1.57
N ILE A 263 1.75 26.98 0.79
CA ILE A 263 3.18 26.68 0.80
C ILE A 263 3.95 27.97 1.04
N HIS A 264 4.93 27.89 1.92
CA HIS A 264 5.82 28.98 2.27
C HIS A 264 7.21 28.68 1.70
N ILE A 265 7.71 29.55 0.82
CA ILE A 265 8.97 29.38 0.10
C ILE A 265 9.94 30.48 0.52
N ILE A 266 11.15 30.10 0.92
CA ILE A 266 12.20 31.07 1.28
C ILE A 266 12.75 31.70 0.00
N ASP A 267 12.82 33.03 -0.01
CA ASP A 267 13.41 33.79 -1.10
C ASP A 267 14.92 33.47 -1.23
N ASP A 268 15.46 33.61 -2.44
CA ASP A 268 16.85 33.26 -2.85
C ASP A 268 17.21 31.76 -2.80
N PHE A 269 16.80 31.04 -1.75
CA PHE A 269 17.02 29.60 -1.59
C PHE A 269 16.03 28.76 -2.39
N TRP A 270 14.77 29.21 -2.51
CA TRP A 270 13.65 28.56 -3.19
C TRP A 270 13.25 27.17 -2.66
N ASN A 271 13.54 26.92 -1.38
CA ASN A 271 13.15 25.72 -0.64
C ASN A 271 11.89 25.96 0.21
N ILE A 272 11.33 24.85 0.70
CA ILE A 272 10.19 24.87 1.62
C ILE A 272 10.63 25.41 2.99
N HIS A 273 9.93 26.43 3.47
CA HIS A 273 9.94 26.85 4.88
C HIS A 273 8.91 26.07 5.70
N SER A 274 7.66 26.06 5.22
CA SER A 274 6.55 25.35 5.84
C SER A 274 5.42 25.09 4.84
N ILE A 275 4.60 24.09 5.14
CA ILE A 275 3.38 23.77 4.37
C ILE A 275 2.22 23.51 5.31
N ASP A 276 1.02 23.92 4.90
CA ASP A 276 -0.24 23.41 5.44
C ASP A 276 -1.16 23.13 4.26
N VAL A 277 -1.26 21.84 3.93
CA VAL A 277 -1.90 21.37 2.71
C VAL A 277 -2.76 20.16 2.99
N GLU A 278 -3.78 19.96 2.17
CA GLU A 278 -4.65 18.79 2.22
C GLU A 278 -4.87 18.21 0.83
N THR A 279 -5.13 16.91 0.80
CA THR A 279 -5.44 16.16 -0.40
C THR A 279 -6.43 15.05 -0.08
N ILE A 280 -7.05 14.52 -1.13
CA ILE A 280 -7.88 13.33 -1.02
C ILE A 280 -7.05 12.16 -1.53
N ASP A 281 -7.06 11.05 -0.81
CA ASP A 281 -6.45 9.79 -1.21
C ASP A 281 -7.48 8.67 -1.11
N ASN A 282 -7.91 8.14 -2.25
CA ASN A 282 -8.97 7.12 -2.36
C ASN A 282 -10.25 7.48 -1.57
N GLY A 283 -10.66 8.75 -1.62
CA GLY A 283 -11.86 9.24 -0.92
C GLY A 283 -11.69 9.38 0.60
N LEU A 284 -10.44 9.44 1.09
CA LEU A 284 -10.07 9.74 2.48
C LEU A 284 -9.31 11.06 2.50
N ASN A 285 -9.57 11.90 3.51
CA ASN A 285 -8.92 13.19 3.63
C ASN A 285 -7.56 13.03 4.31
N LEU A 286 -6.51 13.58 3.71
CA LEU A 286 -5.17 13.65 4.24
C LEU A 286 -4.77 15.12 4.37
N LYS A 287 -4.66 15.62 5.60
CA LYS A 287 -4.07 16.92 5.90
C LYS A 287 -2.63 16.74 6.37
N LEU A 288 -1.73 17.54 5.83
CA LEU A 288 -0.30 17.54 6.10
C LEU A 288 0.13 18.96 6.47
N SER A 289 0.71 19.09 7.66
CA SER A 289 1.41 20.32 8.07
C SER A 289 2.87 19.96 8.36
N GLN A 290 3.82 20.66 7.76
CA GLN A 290 5.25 20.45 8.00
C GLN A 290 5.99 21.77 8.18
N TYR A 291 6.99 21.74 9.07
CA TYR A 291 7.93 22.83 9.28
C TYR A 291 9.35 22.36 9.00
N TYR A 292 10.07 23.16 8.24
CA TYR A 292 11.46 22.91 7.91
C TYR A 292 12.35 23.80 8.77
N GLY A 293 13.39 23.20 9.34
CA GLY A 293 14.40 23.90 10.12
C GLY A 293 15.73 23.97 9.37
N PRO A 294 16.51 25.04 9.51
CA PRO A 294 17.88 25.08 9.02
C PRO A 294 18.75 24.15 9.87
N ILE A 295 19.43 23.20 9.24
CA ILE A 295 20.40 22.31 9.87
C ILE A 295 21.69 22.40 9.06
N GLU A 296 22.72 23.00 9.67
CA GLU A 296 23.92 23.47 8.97
C GLU A 296 23.58 24.44 7.81
N LYS A 297 23.62 23.97 6.57
CA LYS A 297 23.34 24.77 5.36
C LYS A 297 22.14 24.25 4.54
N VAL A 298 21.37 23.31 5.09
CA VAL A 298 20.22 22.69 4.40
C VAL A 298 18.96 22.81 5.25
N TRP A 299 17.79 22.75 4.62
CA TRP A 299 16.51 22.80 5.31
C TRP A 299 15.83 21.45 5.26
N LEU A 300 15.51 20.90 6.43
CA LEU A 300 14.93 19.56 6.59
C LEU A 300 13.68 19.61 7.46
N PRO A 301 12.71 18.68 7.25
CA PRO A 301 11.47 18.66 8.02
C PRO A 301 11.76 18.23 9.46
N ILE A 302 11.64 19.17 10.39
CA ILE A 302 11.88 18.94 11.83
C ILE A 302 10.61 18.53 12.57
N ASN A 303 9.46 18.98 12.07
CA ASN A 303 8.16 18.77 12.66
C ASN A 303 7.13 18.50 11.58
N GLN A 304 6.31 17.47 11.78
CA GLN A 304 5.22 17.14 10.88
C GLN A 304 3.99 16.66 11.63
N ARG A 305 2.83 17.00 11.10
CA ARG A 305 1.53 16.51 11.51
C ARG A 305 0.81 15.99 10.28
N LEU A 306 0.29 14.76 10.41
CA LEU A 306 -0.52 14.10 9.41
C LEU A 306 -1.86 13.76 10.05
N ASP A 307 -2.94 14.33 9.53
CA ASP A 307 -4.29 13.95 9.92
C ASP A 307 -4.94 13.19 8.76
N PHE A 308 -5.28 11.93 9.00
CA PHE A 308 -5.94 11.07 8.05
C PHE A 308 -7.34 10.73 8.56
N SER A 309 -8.37 11.13 7.81
CA SER A 309 -9.75 10.97 8.25
C SER A 309 -10.66 10.49 7.14
N GLY A 310 -11.73 9.80 7.52
CA GLY A 310 -12.80 9.49 6.59
C GLY A 310 -13.74 8.41 7.10
N LYS A 311 -14.67 8.07 6.20
CA LYS A 311 -15.70 7.05 6.45
C LYS A 311 -15.42 5.83 5.58
N LEU A 312 -15.41 4.65 6.19
CA LEU A 312 -15.17 3.38 5.50
C LEU A 312 -15.97 2.25 6.17
N PHE A 313 -16.77 1.51 5.40
CA PHE A 313 -17.61 0.40 5.89
C PHE A 313 -18.44 0.74 7.15
N GLY A 314 -18.95 1.98 7.24
CA GLY A 314 -19.73 2.48 8.38
C GLY A 314 -18.91 2.94 9.59
N PHE A 315 -17.58 2.76 9.58
CA PHE A 315 -16.68 3.42 10.51
C PHE A 315 -16.49 4.88 10.12
N ASP A 316 -16.36 5.74 11.13
CA ASP A 316 -15.86 7.11 11.00
C ASP A 316 -14.62 7.20 11.89
N PHE A 317 -13.46 7.49 11.29
CA PHE A 317 -12.19 7.48 11.99
C PHE A 317 -11.36 8.72 11.68
N LEU A 318 -10.50 9.06 12.65
CA LEU A 318 -9.49 10.10 12.55
C LEU A 318 -8.17 9.56 13.11
N ILE A 319 -7.16 9.48 12.28
CA ILE A 319 -5.79 9.12 12.65
C ILE A 319 -4.96 10.41 12.65
N LYS A 320 -4.37 10.77 13.79
CA LYS A 320 -3.41 11.87 13.87
C LYS A 320 -2.03 11.30 14.13
N ALA A 321 -1.08 11.57 13.26
CA ALA A 321 0.33 11.21 13.42
C ALA A 321 1.16 12.49 13.57
N GLN A 322 1.93 12.55 14.65
CA GLN A 322 2.83 13.65 14.98
C GLN A 322 4.24 13.11 15.00
N VAL A 323 5.14 13.80 14.31
CA VAL A 323 6.56 13.46 14.35
C VAL A 323 7.40 14.68 14.61
N ASN A 324 8.30 14.52 15.57
CA ASN A 324 9.42 15.41 15.82
C ASN A 324 10.71 14.67 15.43
N ALA A 325 11.53 15.28 14.58
CA ALA A 325 12.76 14.72 14.07
C ALA A 325 13.94 15.64 14.41
N ASN A 326 14.93 15.05 15.08
CA ASN A 326 16.16 15.72 15.49
C ASN A 326 17.33 15.14 14.71
N TYR A 327 17.91 15.94 13.80
CA TYR A 327 18.97 15.48 12.91
C TYR A 327 20.36 15.65 13.55
N SER A 328 21.30 14.79 13.19
CA SER A 328 22.69 14.80 13.62
C SER A 328 23.57 14.16 12.54
N ALA A 329 24.87 14.41 12.59
CA ALA A 329 25.84 13.81 11.65
C ALA A 329 25.43 13.99 10.18
N ILE A 330 25.05 15.22 9.80
CA ILE A 330 24.67 15.54 8.43
C ILE A 330 25.95 15.71 7.61
N LYS A 331 25.95 15.13 6.40
CA LYS A 331 26.95 15.44 5.37
C LYS A 331 26.22 15.94 4.14
N THR A 332 26.55 17.15 3.72
CA THR A 332 25.95 17.77 2.53
C THR A 332 26.88 17.65 1.31
N ASN A 333 26.29 17.69 0.12
CA ASN A 333 27.06 17.82 -1.13
C ASN A 333 27.37 19.31 -1.38
N PRO A 334 28.64 19.75 -1.31
CA PRO A 334 28.98 21.17 -1.44
C PRO A 334 28.50 21.78 -2.77
N THR A 335 28.49 20.98 -3.85
CA THR A 335 28.02 21.39 -5.19
C THR A 335 26.57 21.88 -5.21
N PHE A 336 25.72 21.33 -4.33
CA PHE A 336 24.28 21.63 -4.31
C PHE A 336 23.88 22.58 -3.18
N VAL A 337 24.79 22.88 -2.26
CA VAL A 337 24.55 23.76 -1.11
C VAL A 337 24.92 25.21 -1.41
N GLU A 338 25.84 25.44 -2.33
CA GLU A 338 26.18 26.81 -2.74
C GLU A 338 24.98 27.54 -3.33
N GLU A 339 24.92 28.85 -3.06
CA GLU A 339 23.82 29.69 -3.53
C GLU A 339 23.88 29.80 -5.05
N ILE A 340 22.81 29.31 -5.69
CA ILE A 340 22.63 29.40 -7.13
C ILE A 340 21.50 30.38 -7.38
N LYS A 341 21.82 31.50 -8.00
CA LYS A 341 20.84 32.52 -8.39
C LYS A 341 20.12 32.10 -9.66
N LEU A 342 18.79 32.15 -9.63
CA LEU A 342 17.94 31.75 -10.74
C LEU A 342 17.28 32.94 -11.42
N ILE A 343 17.45 32.98 -12.74
CA ILE A 343 16.83 33.98 -13.60
C ILE A 343 15.64 33.36 -14.33
N ASP A 344 14.48 34.02 -14.20
CA ASP A 344 13.24 33.62 -14.89
C ASP A 344 13.20 34.26 -16.28
N GLU A 345 13.57 33.49 -17.31
CA GLU A 345 13.61 33.93 -18.72
C GLU A 345 12.29 34.56 -19.20
N THR A 346 11.16 34.21 -18.57
CA THR A 346 9.83 34.70 -18.95
C THR A 346 9.55 36.12 -18.47
N LYS A 347 10.18 36.57 -17.37
CA LYS A 347 10.00 37.92 -16.79
C LYS A 347 11.25 38.79 -16.84
N GLU A 348 12.43 38.19 -16.61
CA GLU A 348 13.70 38.90 -16.39
C GLU A 348 14.57 38.98 -17.65
N GLY A 349 14.10 38.44 -18.79
CA GLY A 349 14.80 38.44 -20.07
C GLY A 349 15.77 37.26 -20.28
N LYS A 350 16.28 37.08 -21.51
CA LYS A 350 17.28 36.05 -21.80
C LYS A 350 18.66 36.54 -21.39
N ILE A 351 19.35 35.79 -20.52
CA ILE A 351 20.81 35.91 -20.39
C ILE A 351 21.43 35.56 -21.75
N GLN A 352 22.46 36.30 -22.16
CA GLN A 352 23.33 35.91 -23.27
C GLN A 352 23.74 34.43 -23.03
N GLU A 353 23.40 33.52 -23.94
CA GLU A 353 23.60 32.06 -23.76
C GLU A 353 25.10 31.75 -23.53
N LEU A 354 25.57 31.81 -22.28
CA LEU A 354 26.96 31.54 -21.91
C LEU A 354 27.33 30.06 -22.09
N LEU A 355 26.33 29.19 -22.32
CA LEU A 355 26.51 27.77 -22.55
C LEU A 355 25.90 27.36 -23.90
N THR A 356 26.70 27.42 -24.95
CA THR A 356 26.35 26.83 -26.24
C THR A 356 26.11 25.32 -26.07
N ARG A 357 25.25 24.71 -26.90
CA ARG A 357 24.99 23.24 -26.87
C ARG A 357 26.25 22.35 -26.85
N LYS A 358 27.39 22.88 -27.30
CA LYS A 358 28.70 22.22 -27.41
C LYS A 358 29.46 22.16 -26.08
N THR A 359 29.39 23.18 -25.21
CA THR A 359 30.07 23.21 -23.91
C THR A 359 29.38 22.34 -22.86
N LEU A 360 28.04 22.30 -22.88
CA LEU A 360 27.22 21.41 -22.04
C LEU A 360 27.41 19.90 -22.30
N LYS A 361 28.02 19.52 -23.43
CA LYS A 361 28.25 18.12 -23.79
C LYS A 361 29.60 17.58 -23.33
N ASN A 362 30.55 18.47 -23.01
CA ASN A 362 31.98 18.14 -22.83
C ASN A 362 32.50 18.41 -21.40
N SER A 363 31.70 18.96 -20.50
CA SER A 363 32.07 19.28 -19.11
C SER A 363 31.27 18.43 -18.13
N LYS A 364 31.86 18.04 -16.98
CA LYS A 364 31.14 17.30 -15.93
C LYS A 364 30.08 18.21 -15.33
N THR A 365 28.85 17.72 -15.17
CA THR A 365 27.74 18.55 -14.65
C THR A 365 27.99 19.12 -13.26
N GLU A 366 28.78 18.44 -12.41
CA GLU A 366 29.19 18.94 -11.09
C GLU A 366 30.18 20.12 -11.14
N GLU A 367 31.05 20.19 -12.17
CA GLU A 367 31.99 21.32 -12.37
C GLU A 367 31.24 22.56 -12.86
N LEU A 368 30.28 22.38 -13.80
CA LEU A 368 29.43 23.47 -14.28
C LEU A 368 28.62 24.15 -13.17
N LEU A 369 28.12 23.38 -12.19
CA LEU A 369 27.37 23.90 -11.05
C LEU A 369 28.25 24.67 -10.04
N LYS A 370 29.57 24.43 -10.02
CA LYS A 370 30.52 25.14 -9.17
C LYS A 370 31.05 26.41 -9.84
N ASP A 371 31.33 26.34 -11.14
CA ASP A 371 31.99 27.44 -11.87
C ASP A 371 31.02 28.57 -12.24
N GLN A 372 29.73 28.28 -12.41
CA GLN A 372 28.69 29.28 -12.67
C GLN A 372 27.72 29.37 -11.49
N LYS A 373 27.47 30.58 -11.00
CA LYS A 373 26.56 30.85 -9.87
C LYS A 373 25.20 31.42 -10.29
N GLU A 374 25.04 31.77 -11.56
CA GLU A 374 23.78 32.26 -12.13
C GLU A 374 23.32 31.35 -13.27
N PHE A 375 22.09 30.84 -13.20
CA PHE A 375 21.51 30.02 -14.26
C PHE A 375 20.12 30.50 -14.64
N SER A 376 19.79 30.29 -15.90
CA SER A 376 18.39 30.28 -16.31
C SER A 376 17.69 28.99 -15.87
N ILE A 377 16.39 29.07 -15.60
CA ILE A 377 15.58 27.92 -15.19
C ILE A 377 15.68 26.75 -16.19
N LYS A 378 15.72 27.05 -17.50
CA LYS A 378 15.80 26.04 -18.56
C LYS A 378 17.15 25.33 -18.55
N ASN A 379 18.24 26.08 -18.37
CA ASN A 379 19.59 25.54 -18.31
C ASN A 379 19.76 24.66 -17.07
N LEU A 380 19.30 25.10 -15.91
CA LEU A 380 19.38 24.31 -14.67
C LEU A 380 18.63 22.97 -14.81
N LYS A 381 17.40 22.99 -15.34
CA LYS A 381 16.61 21.77 -15.59
C LYS A 381 17.33 20.80 -16.53
N ARG A 382 18.05 21.32 -17.52
CA ARG A 382 18.82 20.50 -18.45
C ARG A 382 20.06 19.90 -17.78
N ILE A 383 20.83 20.71 -17.04
CA ILE A 383 21.99 20.25 -16.26
C ILE A 383 21.58 19.12 -15.32
N MET A 384 20.51 19.30 -14.55
CA MET A 384 20.01 18.25 -13.65
C MET A 384 19.57 16.97 -14.38
N LYS A 385 19.03 17.09 -15.60
CA LYS A 385 18.67 15.93 -16.43
C LYS A 385 19.90 15.18 -16.94
N ASP A 386 20.96 15.90 -17.28
CA ASP A 386 22.21 15.32 -17.74
C ASP A 386 23.00 14.72 -16.55
N PHE A 387 22.98 15.36 -15.38
CA PHE A 387 23.49 14.80 -14.11
C PHE A 387 22.85 13.45 -13.76
N GLU A 388 21.51 13.33 -13.86
CA GLU A 388 20.81 12.06 -13.65
C GLU A 388 21.23 10.96 -14.65
N LYS A 389 21.61 11.33 -15.88
CA LYS A 389 22.15 10.37 -16.87
C LYS A 389 23.57 9.96 -16.51
N GLU A 390 24.40 10.89 -16.08
CA GLU A 390 25.77 10.62 -15.61
C GLU A 390 25.76 9.72 -14.38
N GLU A 391 24.86 9.95 -13.40
CA GLU A 391 24.65 9.05 -12.27
C GLU A 391 24.26 7.64 -12.72
N ARG A 392 23.39 7.51 -13.73
CA ARG A 392 23.02 6.20 -14.31
C ARG A 392 24.22 5.48 -14.93
N VAL A 393 25.12 6.21 -15.58
CA VAL A 393 26.33 5.63 -16.18
C VAL A 393 27.31 5.23 -15.09
N ARG A 394 27.60 6.12 -14.12
CA ARG A 394 28.47 5.83 -12.96
C ARG A 394 27.97 4.63 -12.14
N ALA A 395 26.67 4.52 -11.92
CA ALA A 395 26.07 3.37 -11.22
C ALA A 395 26.27 2.06 -12.00
N LYS A 396 26.10 2.08 -13.33
CA LYS A 396 26.37 0.91 -14.18
C LYS A 396 27.84 0.48 -14.13
N GLU A 397 28.78 1.43 -14.15
CA GLU A 397 30.22 1.15 -14.02
C GLU A 397 30.56 0.51 -12.66
N LYS A 398 29.84 0.88 -11.59
CA LYS A 398 29.98 0.30 -10.25
C LYS A 398 29.21 -1.01 -10.02
N ASN A 399 28.58 -1.58 -11.07
CA ASN A 399 27.66 -2.73 -10.95
C ASN A 399 26.49 -2.51 -9.95
N GLU A 400 26.08 -1.25 -9.73
CA GLU A 400 24.92 -0.90 -8.93
C GLU A 400 23.63 -0.97 -9.78
N ASP A 401 22.61 -1.66 -9.29
CA ASP A 401 21.31 -1.73 -9.98
C ASP A 401 20.55 -0.41 -9.81
N PHE A 402 20.68 0.48 -10.80
CA PHE A 402 19.98 1.78 -10.84
C PHE A 402 18.45 1.66 -10.75
N GLY A 403 17.87 0.50 -11.07
CA GLY A 403 16.44 0.33 -10.90
C GLY A 403 16.03 0.14 -9.43
N VAL A 404 16.96 -0.02 -8.49
CA VAL A 404 16.67 0.05 -7.05
C VAL A 404 16.43 1.51 -6.67
N ILE A 405 15.21 1.86 -6.25
CA ILE A 405 14.89 3.22 -5.81
C ILE A 405 14.95 3.43 -4.30
N SER A 406 14.89 2.36 -3.52
CA SER A 406 14.93 2.42 -2.07
C SER A 406 15.52 1.12 -1.53
N ASN A 407 16.39 1.22 -0.53
CA ASN A 407 16.93 0.10 0.22
C ASN A 407 16.79 0.38 1.72
N GLU A 408 15.73 -0.13 2.31
CA GLU A 408 15.37 0.11 3.71
C GLU A 408 15.66 -1.11 4.59
N ILE A 409 16.31 -0.90 5.72
CA ILE A 409 16.52 -1.90 6.77
C ILE A 409 15.86 -1.38 8.04
N ILE A 410 15.01 -2.19 8.66
CA ILE A 410 14.32 -1.89 9.91
C ILE A 410 14.74 -2.93 10.95
N GLU A 411 15.34 -2.44 12.03
CA GLU A 411 15.73 -3.21 13.19
C GLU A 411 14.89 -2.79 14.40
N ILE A 412 14.32 -3.76 15.12
CA ILE A 412 13.58 -3.51 16.36
C ILE A 412 14.43 -4.01 17.52
N ASP A 413 14.76 -3.13 18.46
CA ASP A 413 15.43 -3.51 19.70
C ASP A 413 14.57 -4.54 20.46
N PRO A 414 15.13 -5.68 20.92
CA PRO A 414 14.39 -6.67 21.70
C PRO A 414 13.66 -6.09 22.92
N LYS A 415 14.19 -5.03 23.53
CA LYS A 415 13.59 -4.33 24.68
C LYS A 415 12.60 -3.24 24.27
N ALA A 416 12.43 -2.95 22.98
CA ALA A 416 11.62 -1.82 22.51
C ALA A 416 10.19 -1.82 23.06
N LYS A 417 9.55 -3.00 23.13
CA LYS A 417 8.17 -3.15 23.63
C LYS A 417 8.05 -3.19 25.16
N ASN A 418 9.16 -3.41 25.85
CA ASN A 418 9.22 -3.65 27.29
C ASN A 418 9.94 -2.50 28.03
N ARG A 419 9.96 -1.30 27.44
CA ARG A 419 10.49 -0.09 28.09
C ARG A 419 9.55 0.36 29.21
N ASP A 420 10.13 0.76 30.34
CA ASP A 420 9.42 1.19 31.53
C ASP A 420 8.99 2.66 31.46
N SER A 421 8.23 3.11 32.47
CA SER A 421 7.78 4.50 32.57
C SER A 421 8.94 5.50 32.66
N THR A 422 10.05 5.14 33.32
CA THR A 422 11.22 6.03 33.45
C THR A 422 11.84 6.34 32.09
N TYR A 423 12.01 5.32 31.23
CA TYR A 423 12.44 5.50 29.86
C TYR A 423 11.51 6.44 29.10
N TRP A 424 10.19 6.19 29.14
CA TRP A 424 9.22 7.01 28.41
C TRP A 424 9.19 8.45 28.90
N ASN A 425 9.32 8.70 30.20
CA ASN A 425 9.40 10.05 30.74
C ASN A 425 10.68 10.79 30.30
N SER A 426 11.77 10.07 30.03
CA SER A 426 13.03 10.67 29.56
C SER A 426 13.03 11.02 28.06
N VAL A 427 12.33 10.24 27.23
CA VAL A 427 12.33 10.37 25.75
C VAL A 427 11.07 11.02 25.19
N ARG A 428 10.00 11.12 25.97
CA ARG A 428 8.74 11.74 25.55
C ARG A 428 8.92 13.24 25.51
N ASN A 429 8.93 13.78 24.31
CA ASN A 429 9.01 15.22 24.11
C ASN A 429 7.61 15.83 24.01
N ILE A 430 6.62 15.14 23.44
CA ILE A 430 5.25 15.67 23.31
C ILE A 430 4.41 15.28 24.53
N PRO A 431 3.90 16.23 25.33
CA PRO A 431 3.05 15.91 26.47
C PRO A 431 1.79 15.14 26.07
N LEU A 432 1.30 14.28 26.95
CA LEU A 432 0.02 13.60 26.78
C LEU A 432 -1.10 14.50 27.29
N THR A 433 -2.16 14.62 26.51
CA THR A 433 -3.42 15.26 26.92
C THR A 433 -4.13 14.41 28.00
N ALA A 434 -5.17 14.95 28.64
CA ALA A 434 -5.92 14.23 29.67
C ALA A 434 -6.57 12.93 29.12
N GLU A 435 -7.21 12.99 27.96
CA GLU A 435 -7.83 11.84 27.28
C GLU A 435 -6.82 10.75 26.93
N GLU A 436 -5.59 11.17 26.59
CA GLU A 436 -4.52 10.26 26.22
C GLU A 436 -3.92 9.53 27.43
N LYS A 437 -3.85 10.20 28.58
CA LYS A 437 -3.47 9.57 29.85
C LYS A 437 -4.49 8.51 30.26
N GLU A 438 -5.79 8.83 30.16
CA GLU A 438 -6.88 7.90 30.44
C GLU A 438 -6.80 6.65 29.53
N SER A 439 -6.53 6.86 28.24
CA SER A 439 -6.31 5.76 27.29
C SER A 439 -5.16 4.82 27.70
N TYR A 440 -4.05 5.38 28.19
CA TYR A 440 -2.93 4.56 28.68
C TYR A 440 -3.24 3.84 29.99
N GLU A 441 -3.85 4.51 30.95
CA GLU A 441 -4.25 3.89 32.23
C GLU A 441 -5.22 2.72 31.98
N PHE A 442 -6.14 2.91 31.05
CA PHE A 442 -7.05 1.87 30.61
C PHE A 442 -6.33 0.73 29.90
N GLY A 443 -5.42 1.03 28.95
CA GLY A 443 -4.62 0.03 28.24
C GLY A 443 -3.72 -0.80 29.16
N ASP A 444 -3.08 -0.15 30.14
CA ASP A 444 -2.22 -0.80 31.13
C ASP A 444 -3.07 -1.65 32.09
N SER A 445 -4.26 -1.19 32.49
CA SER A 445 -5.24 -2.00 33.24
C SER A 445 -5.69 -3.24 32.49
N ILE A 446 -5.91 -3.14 31.17
CA ILE A 446 -6.23 -4.30 30.31
C ILE A 446 -5.05 -5.26 30.24
N LYS A 447 -3.82 -4.77 30.07
CA LYS A 447 -2.62 -5.63 30.05
C LYS A 447 -2.46 -6.38 31.36
N VAL A 448 -2.65 -5.71 32.51
CA VAL A 448 -2.63 -6.35 33.82
C VAL A 448 -3.75 -7.40 33.93
N ALA A 449 -4.98 -7.06 33.54
CA ALA A 449 -6.09 -8.01 33.54
C ALA A 449 -5.86 -9.21 32.60
N GLN A 450 -5.18 -9.01 31.47
CA GLN A 450 -4.78 -10.07 30.54
C GLN A 450 -3.64 -10.93 31.08
N VAL A 451 -2.67 -10.34 31.79
CA VAL A 451 -1.59 -11.06 32.49
C VAL A 451 -2.18 -11.91 33.63
N LEU A 452 -3.07 -11.33 34.44
CA LEU A 452 -3.79 -12.04 35.51
C LEU A 452 -4.72 -13.13 34.96
N LYS A 453 -5.36 -12.90 33.82
CA LYS A 453 -6.09 -13.95 33.08
C LYS A 453 -5.16 -15.02 32.53
N ARG A 454 -3.95 -14.67 32.07
CA ARG A 454 -2.95 -15.65 31.61
C ARG A 454 -2.47 -16.55 32.74
N ASP A 455 -2.29 -16.01 33.94
CA ASP A 455 -1.88 -16.78 35.12
C ASP A 455 -3.01 -17.63 35.70
N SER A 456 -4.28 -17.21 35.54
CA SER A 456 -5.45 -18.00 35.97
C SER A 456 -6.03 -18.94 34.89
N LEU A 457 -5.60 -18.83 33.62
CA LEU A 457 -6.15 -19.62 32.51
C LEU A 457 -5.05 -20.36 31.74
N LYS A 458 -4.58 -21.48 32.30
CA LYS A 458 -4.07 -22.61 31.51
C LYS A 458 -5.18 -23.38 30.76
N ARG A 459 -6.45 -22.90 30.77
CA ARG A 459 -7.60 -23.69 30.29
C ARG A 459 -8.62 -23.01 29.37
N ASP A 460 -8.52 -21.71 29.06
CA ASP A 460 -9.65 -20.99 28.42
C ASP A 460 -9.41 -20.44 27.01
N SER A 461 -8.26 -20.65 26.37
CA SER A 461 -8.04 -20.16 24.99
C SER A 461 -8.82 -20.94 23.92
N ILE A 462 -9.41 -22.09 24.27
CA ILE A 462 -10.22 -22.92 23.35
C ILE A 462 -11.73 -22.66 23.52
N ARG A 463 -12.17 -22.13 24.67
CA ARG A 463 -13.60 -22.09 25.04
C ARG A 463 -14.39 -20.88 24.53
N LYS A 464 -13.75 -19.84 24.00
CA LYS A 464 -14.45 -18.57 23.69
C LYS A 464 -13.99 -17.93 22.38
N SER A 465 -14.32 -18.56 21.25
CA SER A 465 -15.00 -17.88 20.14
C SER A 465 -15.32 -18.91 19.05
N TRP A 466 -16.61 -19.15 18.83
CA TRP A 466 -17.13 -19.87 17.64
C TRP A 466 -16.61 -19.24 16.33
N GLN A 467 -16.16 -17.98 16.37
CA GLN A 467 -15.55 -17.26 15.25
C GLN A 467 -14.25 -17.92 14.75
N TYR A 468 -13.46 -18.56 15.62
CA TYR A 468 -12.25 -19.28 15.22
C TYR A 468 -12.52 -20.58 14.45
N PHE A 469 -13.76 -21.08 14.54
CA PHE A 469 -14.21 -22.28 13.83
C PHE A 469 -14.94 -21.97 12.52
N ILE A 470 -15.18 -20.69 12.21
CA ILE A 470 -15.83 -20.24 10.96
C ILE A 470 -14.91 -19.35 10.09
N MET A 471 -13.73 -18.93 10.59
CA MET A 471 -12.75 -18.13 9.86
C MET A 471 -11.35 -18.75 9.93
N ASN A 472 -10.55 -18.57 8.87
CA ASN A 472 -9.14 -18.97 8.85
C ASN A 472 -8.40 -18.35 10.03
N TYR A 473 -7.66 -19.17 10.79
CA TYR A 473 -6.98 -18.71 11.98
C TYR A 473 -5.56 -19.27 12.11
N ASP A 474 -4.61 -18.40 12.41
CA ASP A 474 -3.21 -18.77 12.69
C ASP A 474 -2.96 -18.76 14.20
N PHE A 475 -2.89 -19.94 14.81
CA PHE A 475 -2.46 -20.10 16.19
C PHE A 475 -0.96 -19.86 16.30
N LYS A 476 -0.58 -18.70 16.84
CA LYS A 476 0.83 -18.35 17.08
C LYS A 476 1.46 -19.26 18.14
N LEU A 477 2.51 -19.98 17.75
CA LEU A 477 3.36 -20.79 18.61
C LEU A 477 4.63 -20.01 19.02
N LYS A 478 5.43 -20.58 19.93
CA LYS A 478 6.74 -20.00 20.30
C LYS A 478 7.67 -19.92 19.08
N ASN A 479 8.56 -18.91 19.06
CA ASN A 479 9.63 -18.74 18.07
C ASN A 479 9.21 -18.52 16.61
N GLY A 480 8.07 -17.84 16.37
CA GLY A 480 7.66 -17.46 15.00
C GLY A 480 7.07 -18.60 14.17
N ARG A 481 6.60 -19.65 14.83
CA ARG A 481 5.87 -20.76 14.23
C ARG A 481 4.38 -20.51 14.37
N TYR A 482 3.59 -20.96 13.41
CA TYR A 482 2.15 -20.80 13.39
C TYR A 482 1.51 -22.13 13.01
N LEU A 483 0.48 -22.52 13.75
CA LEU A 483 -0.43 -23.58 13.36
C LEU A 483 -1.62 -22.93 12.67
N HIS A 484 -1.71 -23.12 11.36
CA HIS A 484 -2.80 -22.65 10.54
C HIS A 484 -3.97 -23.62 10.63
N PHE A 485 -5.16 -23.09 10.88
CA PHE A 485 -6.41 -23.82 10.85
C PHE A 485 -7.32 -23.20 9.79
N GLU A 486 -7.70 -24.00 8.82
CA GLU A 486 -8.65 -23.65 7.76
C GLU A 486 -9.94 -24.43 8.03
N PRO A 487 -10.99 -23.78 8.57
CA PRO A 487 -12.25 -24.45 8.84
C PRO A 487 -12.96 -24.82 7.53
N PRO A 488 -13.86 -25.83 7.57
CA PRO A 488 -14.77 -26.11 6.47
C PRO A 488 -15.64 -24.87 6.19
N TYR A 489 -15.57 -24.33 4.99
CA TYR A 489 -16.17 -23.04 4.64
C TYR A 489 -17.71 -23.09 4.67
N MET A 490 -18.34 -22.24 5.49
CA MET A 490 -19.57 -21.44 5.23
C MET A 490 -19.81 -20.59 6.50
N PRO A 491 -20.03 -19.26 6.41
CA PRO A 491 -20.09 -18.37 7.59
C PRO A 491 -21.22 -18.67 8.61
N LEU A 492 -22.08 -19.65 8.34
CA LEU A 492 -23.22 -20.01 9.19
C LEU A 492 -23.25 -21.48 9.67
N VAL A 493 -22.63 -22.46 8.97
CA VAL A 493 -22.79 -23.91 9.28
C VAL A 493 -21.51 -24.75 9.13
N GLY A 494 -20.42 -24.21 8.55
CA GLY A 494 -19.15 -24.93 8.46
C GLY A 494 -19.17 -26.17 7.56
N LEU A 495 -20.02 -26.21 6.52
CA LEU A 495 -20.10 -27.27 5.51
C LEU A 495 -20.40 -26.63 4.14
N ASN A 496 -19.78 -27.13 3.07
CA ASN A 496 -20.08 -26.73 1.69
C ASN A 496 -21.14 -27.65 1.07
N TYR A 497 -21.77 -27.19 0.00
CA TYR A 497 -22.71 -27.96 -0.81
C TYR A 497 -22.40 -27.84 -2.31
N ASN A 498 -22.42 -28.96 -3.04
CA ASN A 498 -22.34 -28.97 -4.51
C ASN A 498 -23.09 -30.17 -5.12
N SER A 499 -23.36 -30.13 -6.43
CA SER A 499 -24.18 -31.14 -7.11
C SER A 499 -23.54 -32.53 -7.23
N VAL A 500 -22.24 -32.67 -6.96
CA VAL A 500 -21.45 -33.90 -7.14
C VAL A 500 -21.23 -34.62 -5.81
N GLU A 501 -20.81 -33.87 -4.80
CA GLU A 501 -20.43 -34.40 -3.49
C GLU A 501 -21.56 -34.28 -2.46
N GLY A 502 -22.57 -33.44 -2.73
CA GLY A 502 -23.62 -33.11 -1.77
C GLY A 502 -23.08 -32.20 -0.66
N ILE A 503 -23.40 -32.51 0.59
CA ILE A 503 -22.82 -31.87 1.77
C ILE A 503 -21.36 -32.31 1.92
N VAL A 504 -20.48 -31.35 2.18
CA VAL A 504 -19.03 -31.58 2.28
C VAL A 504 -18.45 -30.92 3.52
N ALA A 505 -17.67 -31.69 4.27
CA ALA A 505 -16.74 -31.17 5.27
C ALA A 505 -15.32 -31.20 4.69
N ASP A 506 -14.67 -30.04 4.55
CA ASP A 506 -13.28 -29.90 4.13
C ASP A 506 -12.46 -29.27 5.27
N LEU A 507 -11.63 -30.07 5.93
CA LEU A 507 -10.81 -29.64 7.06
C LEU A 507 -9.37 -29.44 6.62
N GLY A 508 -8.87 -28.20 6.68
CA GLY A 508 -7.47 -27.86 6.39
C GLY A 508 -6.65 -27.62 7.66
N LEU A 509 -5.47 -28.24 7.72
CA LEU A 509 -4.48 -28.03 8.77
C LEU A 509 -3.14 -27.65 8.14
N GLY A 510 -2.47 -26.64 8.68
CA GLY A 510 -1.16 -26.21 8.21
C GLY A 510 -0.20 -25.88 9.35
N TYR A 511 1.08 -26.08 9.11
CA TYR A 511 2.16 -25.69 10.00
C TYR A 511 3.14 -24.83 9.22
N LYS A 512 3.20 -23.55 9.60
CA LYS A 512 3.97 -22.51 8.92
C LYS A 512 5.09 -22.03 9.83
N ASN A 513 6.28 -21.88 9.27
CA ASN A 513 7.38 -21.18 9.92
C ASN A 513 7.73 -19.93 9.13
N TYR A 514 7.24 -18.78 9.60
CA TYR A 514 7.59 -17.47 9.04
C TYR A 514 7.54 -16.42 10.16
N THR A 515 8.46 -15.46 10.17
CA THR A 515 8.28 -14.24 10.98
C THR A 515 8.03 -13.08 10.04
N PHE A 516 6.89 -12.39 10.20
CA PHE A 516 6.74 -11.05 9.68
C PHE A 516 7.87 -10.22 10.31
N PHE A 517 8.75 -9.63 9.48
CA PHE A 517 9.78 -8.66 9.87
C PHE A 517 11.14 -9.14 10.43
N SER A 518 11.48 -10.43 10.48
CA SER A 518 12.84 -10.81 10.92
C SER A 518 13.78 -11.15 9.74
N PRO A 519 14.82 -10.33 9.45
CA PRO A 519 15.86 -10.65 8.47
C PRO A 519 16.72 -11.88 8.84
N ARG A 520 16.45 -12.54 9.98
CA ARG A 520 17.19 -13.71 10.48
C ARG A 520 16.68 -15.07 9.97
N VAL A 521 15.50 -15.14 9.35
CA VAL A 521 14.96 -16.41 8.85
C VAL A 521 15.63 -16.78 7.53
N ARG A 522 16.61 -17.70 7.60
CA ARG A 522 17.39 -18.18 6.43
C ARG A 522 16.57 -19.00 5.43
N PHE A 523 15.44 -19.57 5.84
CA PHE A 523 14.54 -20.37 5.00
C PHE A 523 13.13 -20.37 5.60
N LYS A 524 12.10 -20.38 4.74
CA LYS A 524 10.69 -20.52 5.13
C LYS A 524 10.20 -21.89 4.72
N TYR A 525 9.26 -22.43 5.48
CA TYR A 525 8.54 -23.63 5.06
C TYR A 525 7.10 -23.62 5.55
N ASN A 526 6.25 -24.29 4.79
CA ASN A 526 4.85 -24.51 5.09
C ASN A 526 4.51 -25.97 4.77
N VAL A 527 4.05 -26.73 5.76
CA VAL A 527 3.46 -28.05 5.55
C VAL A 527 1.97 -27.88 5.73
N TYR A 528 1.16 -28.33 4.79
CA TYR A 528 -0.28 -28.26 4.92
C TYR A 528 -0.94 -29.53 4.42
N GLY A 529 -2.14 -29.80 4.90
CA GLY A 529 -2.93 -30.93 4.47
C GLY A 529 -4.40 -30.64 4.63
N ASN A 530 -5.19 -31.27 3.78
CA ASN A 530 -6.64 -31.21 3.87
C ASN A 530 -7.21 -32.62 3.90
N ILE A 531 -8.25 -32.81 4.69
CA ILE A 531 -9.09 -34.00 4.71
C ILE A 531 -10.50 -33.56 4.37
N ARG A 532 -11.05 -34.13 3.30
CA ARG A 532 -12.38 -33.81 2.79
C ARG A 532 -13.26 -35.04 2.85
N TYR A 533 -14.46 -34.89 3.40
CA TYR A 533 -15.47 -35.94 3.45
C TYR A 533 -16.75 -35.46 2.76
N ALA A 534 -17.16 -36.20 1.73
CA ALA A 534 -18.42 -36.02 1.02
C ALA A 534 -19.47 -36.96 1.61
N PHE A 535 -20.53 -36.41 2.20
CA PHE A 535 -21.48 -37.19 3.01
C PHE A 535 -22.36 -38.12 2.14
N GLU A 536 -22.77 -37.65 0.97
CA GLU A 536 -23.62 -38.40 0.03
C GLU A 536 -22.81 -39.44 -0.74
N GLU A 537 -21.59 -39.11 -1.19
CA GLU A 537 -20.68 -40.07 -1.81
C GLU A 537 -20.09 -41.08 -0.81
N LYS A 538 -20.08 -40.76 0.49
CA LYS A 538 -19.39 -41.50 1.57
C LYS A 538 -17.90 -41.73 1.28
N LYS A 539 -17.25 -40.76 0.63
CA LYS A 539 -15.83 -40.84 0.27
C LYS A 539 -14.98 -39.87 1.09
N VAL A 540 -13.82 -40.33 1.51
CA VAL A 540 -12.75 -39.51 2.10
C VAL A 540 -11.71 -39.21 1.03
N ARG A 541 -11.31 -37.94 0.94
CA ARG A 541 -10.26 -37.42 0.08
C ARG A 541 -9.22 -36.71 0.95
N GLY A 542 -7.97 -36.70 0.51
CA GLY A 542 -6.88 -36.12 1.28
C GLY A 542 -5.73 -35.65 0.42
N LYS A 543 -5.13 -34.52 0.80
CA LYS A 543 -3.93 -33.98 0.16
C LYS A 543 -2.93 -33.52 1.21
N LEU A 544 -1.66 -33.60 0.86
CA LEU A 544 -0.54 -33.06 1.62
C LEU A 544 0.30 -32.18 0.68
N GLY A 545 0.70 -31.02 1.19
CA GLY A 545 1.51 -30.04 0.51
C GLY A 545 2.69 -29.62 1.37
N PHE A 546 3.83 -29.40 0.71
CA PHE A 546 5.04 -28.89 1.32
C PHE A 546 5.59 -27.76 0.46
N GLU A 547 5.76 -26.59 1.05
CA GLU A 547 6.44 -25.46 0.44
C GLU A 547 7.72 -25.16 1.21
N PHE A 548 8.80 -24.94 0.49
CA PHE A 548 10.09 -24.56 1.03
C PHE A 548 10.68 -23.41 0.22
N GLU A 549 11.11 -22.35 0.88
CA GLU A 549 11.69 -21.16 0.26
C GLU A 549 13.04 -20.85 0.91
N LYS A 550 14.10 -20.75 0.09
CA LYS A 550 15.44 -20.36 0.55
C LYS A 550 16.09 -19.46 -0.51
N GLY A 551 16.28 -18.20 -0.15
CA GLY A 551 16.85 -17.20 -1.06
C GLY A 551 15.98 -17.05 -2.32
N PRO A 552 16.54 -17.21 -3.53
CA PRO A 552 15.80 -17.06 -4.79
C PRO A 552 14.95 -18.30 -5.17
N SER A 553 15.07 -19.40 -4.43
CA SER A 553 14.48 -20.68 -4.80
C SER A 553 13.26 -21.00 -3.93
N LYS A 554 12.14 -21.32 -4.58
CA LYS A 554 10.93 -21.86 -3.97
C LYS A 554 10.63 -23.24 -4.56
N ILE A 555 10.48 -24.24 -3.71
CA ILE A 555 10.03 -25.60 -4.06
C ILE A 555 8.64 -25.79 -3.47
N THR A 556 7.72 -26.31 -4.26
CA THR A 556 6.40 -26.75 -3.83
C THR A 556 6.23 -28.21 -4.23
N PHE A 557 5.87 -29.05 -3.28
CA PHE A 557 5.56 -30.46 -3.49
C PHE A 557 4.13 -30.71 -3.02
N GLY A 558 3.36 -31.45 -3.80
CA GLY A 558 2.00 -31.82 -3.46
C GLY A 558 1.73 -33.29 -3.79
N ILE A 559 1.03 -33.99 -2.92
CA ILE A 559 0.63 -35.38 -3.13
C ILE A 559 -0.75 -35.62 -2.53
N GLY A 560 -1.56 -36.44 -3.18
CA GLY A 560 -2.83 -36.87 -2.60
C GLY A 560 -3.84 -37.37 -3.62
N LYS A 561 -5.03 -37.66 -3.11
CA LYS A 561 -6.24 -37.88 -3.91
C LYS A 561 -7.26 -36.84 -3.49
N TYR A 562 -7.54 -35.88 -4.36
CA TYR A 562 -8.36 -34.71 -4.06
C TYR A 562 -9.21 -34.27 -5.25
N ILE A 563 -10.20 -33.42 -4.98
CA ILE A 563 -10.95 -32.76 -6.04
C ILE A 563 -10.11 -31.70 -6.76
N ALA A 564 -10.31 -31.56 -8.05
CA ALA A 564 -9.75 -30.48 -8.87
C ALA A 564 -10.87 -29.84 -9.69
N GLN A 565 -10.84 -28.51 -9.83
CA GLN A 565 -11.75 -27.82 -10.75
C GLN A 565 -11.25 -28.00 -12.19
N PHE A 566 -12.17 -28.05 -13.16
CA PHE A 566 -11.80 -28.13 -14.58
C PHE A 566 -10.97 -26.92 -15.03
N ASP A 567 -11.27 -25.73 -14.51
CA ASP A 567 -10.41 -24.54 -14.71
C ASP A 567 -9.74 -24.18 -13.38
N PRO A 568 -8.45 -24.51 -13.19
CA PRO A 568 -7.73 -24.14 -11.98
C PRO A 568 -7.53 -22.62 -11.81
N ASN A 569 -7.74 -21.83 -12.87
CA ASN A 569 -7.66 -20.37 -12.82
C ASN A 569 -9.02 -19.71 -12.54
N SER A 570 -10.14 -20.47 -12.57
CA SER A 570 -11.46 -19.95 -12.23
C SER A 570 -11.59 -19.83 -10.72
N PHE A 571 -11.82 -18.61 -10.24
CA PHE A 571 -11.94 -18.33 -8.81
C PHE A 571 -13.40 -18.51 -8.35
N ILE A 572 -13.83 -19.77 -8.24
CA ILE A 572 -15.13 -20.16 -7.67
C ILE A 572 -14.93 -20.51 -6.19
N PHE A 573 -15.45 -19.66 -5.32
CA PHE A 573 -15.52 -19.98 -3.90
C PHE A 573 -16.60 -21.06 -3.65
N GLU A 574 -16.25 -22.13 -2.94
CA GLU A 574 -17.18 -23.22 -2.64
C GLU A 574 -18.43 -22.77 -1.86
N TRP A 575 -18.28 -21.81 -0.93
CA TRP A 575 -19.44 -21.27 -0.20
C TRP A 575 -20.38 -20.49 -1.12
N MET A 576 -19.85 -19.76 -2.11
CA MET A 576 -20.68 -19.07 -3.10
C MET A 576 -21.39 -20.07 -4.01
N ASN A 577 -20.68 -21.13 -4.40
CA ASN A 577 -21.30 -22.24 -5.11
C ASN A 577 -22.42 -22.90 -4.29
N SER A 578 -22.21 -23.08 -2.99
CA SER A 578 -23.20 -23.67 -2.08
C SER A 578 -24.48 -22.83 -2.07
N VAL A 579 -24.35 -21.51 -1.90
CA VAL A 579 -25.47 -20.56 -1.92
C VAL A 579 -26.20 -20.60 -3.27
N THR A 580 -25.47 -20.56 -4.39
CA THR A 580 -26.07 -20.55 -5.73
C THR A 580 -26.70 -21.89 -6.13
N THR A 581 -26.13 -23.01 -5.66
CA THR A 581 -26.70 -24.35 -5.86
C THR A 581 -27.97 -24.52 -5.04
N LEU A 582 -27.97 -24.13 -3.76
CA LEU A 582 -29.10 -24.32 -2.85
C LEU A 582 -30.27 -23.35 -3.08
N LEU A 583 -29.98 -22.11 -3.50
CA LEU A 583 -30.99 -21.05 -3.67
C LEU A 583 -31.38 -20.78 -5.11
N ASN A 584 -30.56 -21.12 -6.11
CA ASN A 584 -30.84 -20.79 -7.51
C ASN A 584 -30.69 -21.98 -8.47
N GLU A 585 -30.42 -23.19 -7.96
CA GLU A 585 -30.16 -24.41 -8.76
C GLU A 585 -28.99 -24.28 -9.76
N GLN A 586 -28.08 -23.33 -9.52
CA GLN A 586 -26.90 -23.11 -10.36
C GLN A 586 -25.64 -23.61 -9.65
N ASN A 587 -25.15 -24.78 -10.05
CA ASN A 587 -23.85 -25.31 -9.59
C ASN A 587 -22.73 -24.85 -10.54
N PHE A 588 -22.05 -23.75 -10.23
CA PHE A 588 -20.93 -23.23 -11.04
C PHE A 588 -19.66 -24.07 -10.88
N LEU A 589 -19.48 -24.72 -9.74
CA LEU A 589 -18.32 -25.53 -9.41
C LEU A 589 -18.34 -26.83 -10.22
N LYS A 590 -17.42 -26.95 -11.18
CA LYS A 590 -17.23 -28.16 -12.01
C LYS A 590 -15.93 -28.83 -11.61
N ILE A 591 -16.02 -30.07 -11.14
CA ILE A 591 -14.94 -30.77 -10.45
C ILE A 591 -14.72 -32.19 -10.95
N TYR A 592 -13.53 -32.71 -10.76
CA TYR A 592 -13.19 -34.11 -11.01
C TYR A 592 -12.22 -34.63 -9.94
N ASP A 593 -12.12 -35.95 -9.81
CA ASP A 593 -11.23 -36.58 -8.84
C ASP A 593 -9.82 -36.71 -9.43
N LYS A 594 -8.81 -36.32 -8.66
CA LYS A 594 -7.40 -36.33 -9.10
C LYS A 594 -6.51 -36.98 -8.04
N LYS A 595 -5.87 -38.10 -8.39
CA LYS A 595 -4.77 -38.70 -7.61
C LYS A 595 -3.45 -38.27 -8.22
N TYR A 596 -2.68 -37.44 -7.53
CA TYR A 596 -1.55 -36.74 -8.13
C TYR A 596 -0.31 -36.71 -7.25
N ILE A 597 0.82 -36.54 -7.93
CA ILE A 597 2.09 -36.04 -7.40
C ILE A 597 2.45 -34.82 -8.22
N ASN A 598 2.77 -33.71 -7.54
CA ASN A 598 3.13 -32.44 -8.13
C ASN A 598 4.46 -31.95 -7.54
N LEU A 599 5.36 -31.48 -8.39
CA LEU A 599 6.60 -30.81 -8.02
C LEU A 599 6.73 -29.53 -8.84
N ALA A 600 6.67 -28.38 -8.17
CA ALA A 600 6.93 -27.08 -8.76
C ALA A 600 8.21 -26.46 -8.19
N TYR A 601 9.03 -25.91 -9.06
CA TYR A 601 10.23 -25.17 -8.72
C TYR A 601 10.15 -23.77 -9.34
N THR A 602 10.32 -22.74 -8.51
CA THR A 602 10.41 -21.34 -8.94
C THR A 602 11.76 -20.79 -8.55
N TYR A 603 12.43 -20.15 -9.51
CA TYR A 603 13.69 -19.45 -9.31
C TYR A 603 13.53 -17.97 -9.66
N GLU A 604 13.75 -17.11 -8.67
CA GLU A 604 13.56 -15.66 -8.74
C GLU A 604 14.73 -14.96 -8.01
N ARG A 605 15.88 -14.85 -8.68
CA ARG A 605 17.05 -14.12 -8.14
C ARG A 605 16.93 -12.61 -8.32
N ASP A 606 16.42 -12.20 -9.47
CA ASP A 606 15.99 -10.84 -9.74
C ASP A 606 14.46 -10.88 -9.82
N PRO A 607 13.70 -10.11 -9.02
CA PRO A 607 12.24 -10.11 -9.11
C PRO A 607 11.73 -9.76 -10.52
N ARG A 608 12.56 -9.14 -11.37
CA ARG A 608 12.23 -8.86 -12.78
C ARG A 608 12.13 -10.08 -13.67
N LEU A 609 12.77 -11.18 -13.30
CA LEU A 609 12.80 -12.43 -14.07
C LEU A 609 12.52 -13.61 -13.15
N SER A 610 11.37 -14.25 -13.37
CA SER A 610 10.96 -15.44 -12.63
C SER A 610 10.85 -16.62 -13.59
N LEU A 611 11.48 -17.73 -13.22
CA LEU A 611 11.42 -18.99 -13.95
C LEU A 611 10.68 -20.00 -13.10
N THR A 612 9.58 -20.53 -13.61
CA THR A 612 8.78 -21.55 -12.93
C THR A 612 8.68 -22.79 -13.80
N THR A 613 8.98 -23.95 -13.23
CA THR A 613 8.72 -25.25 -13.84
C THR A 613 7.83 -26.06 -12.91
N ASN A 614 6.83 -26.72 -13.48
CA ASN A 614 5.86 -27.53 -12.77
C ASN A 614 5.75 -28.90 -13.45
N LEU A 615 5.89 -29.97 -12.67
CA LEU A 615 5.80 -31.35 -13.11
C LEU A 615 4.67 -32.01 -12.33
N GLU A 616 3.67 -32.53 -13.03
CA GLU A 616 2.54 -33.23 -12.42
C GLU A 616 2.33 -34.58 -13.10
N VAL A 617 2.26 -35.65 -12.30
CA VAL A 617 1.69 -36.93 -12.72
C VAL A 617 0.35 -37.07 -12.00
N ALA A 618 -0.74 -37.25 -12.76
CA ALA A 618 -2.07 -37.35 -12.19
C ALA A 618 -2.91 -38.43 -12.88
N GLU A 619 -3.49 -39.32 -12.08
CA GLU A 619 -4.58 -40.19 -12.48
C GLU A 619 -5.90 -39.44 -12.23
N ARG A 620 -6.67 -39.21 -13.29
CA ARG A 620 -7.87 -38.37 -13.29
C ARG A 620 -9.11 -39.24 -13.46
N PHE A 621 -10.12 -38.99 -12.63
CA PHE A 621 -11.38 -39.75 -12.59
C PHE A 621 -12.56 -38.81 -12.84
N PRO A 622 -13.47 -39.13 -13.75
CA PRO A 622 -14.68 -38.35 -13.95
C PRO A 622 -15.58 -38.42 -12.71
N LEU A 623 -16.29 -37.33 -12.45
CA LEU A 623 -17.34 -37.26 -11.45
C LEU A 623 -18.65 -36.82 -12.12
N GLU A 624 -19.76 -37.32 -11.61
CA GLU A 624 -21.10 -37.01 -12.12
C GLU A 624 -21.95 -36.39 -11.01
N ASN A 625 -23.04 -35.73 -11.40
CA ASN A 625 -23.98 -35.21 -10.43
C ASN A 625 -24.65 -36.35 -9.65
N LEU A 626 -25.01 -36.10 -8.40
CA LEU A 626 -25.82 -37.01 -7.60
C LEU A 626 -27.20 -37.21 -8.26
N SER A 627 -27.78 -38.40 -8.10
CA SER A 627 -29.13 -38.70 -8.59
C SER A 627 -30.22 -37.87 -7.91
N LYS A 628 -29.95 -37.38 -6.69
CA LYS A 628 -30.82 -36.49 -5.93
C LYS A 628 -30.01 -35.32 -5.39
N ILE A 629 -30.37 -34.10 -5.78
CA ILE A 629 -29.77 -32.85 -5.32
C ILE A 629 -30.83 -32.10 -4.50
N TYR A 630 -30.42 -31.55 -3.35
CA TYR A 630 -31.29 -30.82 -2.44
C TYR A 630 -31.27 -29.32 -2.75
N THR A 631 -32.44 -28.69 -2.72
CA THR A 631 -32.63 -27.23 -2.83
C THR A 631 -33.44 -26.72 -1.65
N ILE A 632 -33.23 -25.46 -1.26
CA ILE A 632 -34.02 -24.82 -0.19
C ILE A 632 -35.39 -24.40 -0.74
N LYS A 633 -35.46 -24.11 -2.04
CA LYS A 633 -36.66 -23.79 -2.78
C LYS A 633 -36.50 -24.31 -4.20
N ASP A 634 -37.50 -25.04 -4.68
CA ASP A 634 -37.57 -25.52 -6.06
C ASP A 634 -37.94 -24.35 -6.98
N PHE A 635 -37.04 -23.98 -7.88
CA PHE A 635 -37.33 -23.04 -8.93
C PHE A 635 -37.53 -23.85 -10.21
N GLU A 636 -38.76 -24.31 -10.47
CA GLU A 636 -39.21 -25.13 -11.63
C GLU A 636 -38.72 -24.70 -13.03
N LYS A 637 -37.97 -23.59 -13.16
CA LYS A 637 -37.39 -23.04 -14.39
C LYS A 637 -35.87 -23.24 -14.55
N ASN A 638 -35.13 -23.79 -13.57
CA ASN A 638 -33.68 -23.96 -13.64
C ASN A 638 -33.25 -25.41 -13.41
N GLY A 639 -32.92 -26.15 -14.46
CA GLY A 639 -32.32 -27.48 -14.34
C GLY A 639 -30.86 -27.37 -13.88
N PHE A 640 -30.40 -28.37 -13.13
CA PHE A 640 -29.03 -28.39 -12.63
C PHE A 640 -28.02 -28.53 -13.77
N SER A 641 -26.97 -27.71 -13.72
CA SER A 641 -25.85 -27.81 -14.65
C SER A 641 -25.09 -29.12 -14.46
N ILE A 642 -24.82 -29.84 -15.55
CA ILE A 642 -24.05 -31.09 -15.51
C ILE A 642 -22.59 -30.84 -15.06
N ASN A 643 -22.00 -31.78 -14.32
CA ASN A 643 -20.64 -31.63 -13.81
C ASN A 643 -19.54 -31.76 -14.89
N ASN A 644 -19.84 -32.44 -15.99
CA ASN A 644 -18.96 -32.59 -17.16
C ASN A 644 -19.47 -31.67 -18.29
N PRO A 645 -19.24 -30.35 -18.21
CA PRO A 645 -19.88 -29.38 -19.09
C PRO A 645 -19.40 -29.51 -20.54
N PRO A 646 -20.27 -29.37 -21.54
CA PRO A 646 -19.86 -29.40 -22.94
C PRO A 646 -19.07 -28.14 -23.31
N SER A 647 -18.26 -28.23 -24.36
CA SER A 647 -17.71 -27.06 -25.07
C SER A 647 -18.11 -27.15 -26.54
N ILE A 648 -18.08 -26.02 -27.25
CA ILE A 648 -18.42 -25.99 -28.68
C ILE A 648 -17.47 -26.89 -29.49
N GLU A 649 -16.19 -26.94 -29.11
CA GLU A 649 -15.16 -27.70 -29.82
C GLU A 649 -15.17 -29.19 -29.47
N LEU A 650 -15.40 -29.56 -28.20
CA LEU A 650 -15.43 -30.99 -27.79
C LEU A 650 -16.80 -31.65 -27.95
N GLY A 651 -17.88 -30.88 -28.02
CA GLY A 651 -19.26 -31.37 -27.99
C GLY A 651 -19.70 -31.85 -26.59
N SER A 652 -18.93 -32.71 -25.93
CA SER A 652 -19.14 -33.17 -24.55
C SER A 652 -17.88 -33.00 -23.70
N GLY A 653 -18.05 -32.59 -22.44
CA GLY A 653 -16.96 -32.52 -21.46
C GLY A 653 -16.70 -33.83 -20.73
N ALA A 654 -17.47 -34.88 -21.03
CA ALA A 654 -17.30 -36.19 -20.42
C ALA A 654 -15.94 -36.79 -20.83
N PHE A 655 -15.28 -37.45 -19.90
CA PHE A 655 -13.98 -38.07 -20.14
C PHE A 655 -13.86 -39.39 -19.37
N SER A 656 -13.05 -40.31 -19.90
CA SER A 656 -12.75 -41.58 -19.22
C SER A 656 -11.55 -41.43 -18.28
N LYS A 657 -11.48 -42.33 -17.30
CA LYS A 657 -10.32 -42.44 -16.41
C LYS A 657 -9.03 -42.53 -17.23
N HIS A 658 -8.06 -41.66 -16.94
CA HIS A 658 -6.79 -41.62 -17.65
C HIS A 658 -5.66 -41.07 -16.78
N THR A 659 -4.42 -41.31 -17.18
CA THR A 659 -3.21 -40.79 -16.56
C THR A 659 -2.59 -39.70 -17.41
N ALA A 660 -2.43 -38.51 -16.83
CA ALA A 660 -1.77 -37.39 -17.47
C ALA A 660 -0.42 -37.10 -16.80
N PHE A 661 0.63 -37.00 -17.61
CA PHE A 661 1.86 -36.32 -17.19
C PHE A 661 1.90 -34.94 -17.82
N ILE A 662 1.90 -33.90 -16.99
CA ILE A 662 1.92 -32.50 -17.42
C ILE A 662 3.24 -31.88 -16.98
N TRP A 663 4.01 -31.39 -17.95
CA TRP A 663 5.10 -30.45 -17.71
C TRP A 663 4.67 -29.06 -18.11
N GLN A 664 4.88 -28.07 -17.24
CA GLN A 664 4.63 -26.66 -17.54
C GLN A 664 5.86 -25.82 -17.20
N GLY A 665 6.41 -25.15 -18.21
CA GLY A 665 7.44 -24.13 -18.05
C GLY A 665 6.85 -22.74 -18.22
N GLN A 666 7.21 -21.82 -17.34
CA GLN A 666 6.81 -20.42 -17.40
C GLN A 666 8.01 -19.50 -17.18
N VAL A 667 8.16 -18.52 -18.07
CA VAL A 667 9.13 -17.44 -17.96
C VAL A 667 8.35 -16.14 -17.84
N LYS A 668 8.51 -15.44 -16.72
CA LYS A 668 7.94 -14.11 -16.50
C LYS A 668 9.06 -13.08 -16.47
N TRP A 669 8.98 -12.10 -17.37
CA TRP A 669 9.96 -11.04 -17.54
C TRP A 669 9.31 -9.66 -17.49
N THR A 670 9.86 -8.75 -16.69
CA THR A 670 9.35 -7.38 -16.51
C THR A 670 10.49 -6.36 -16.71
N PRO A 671 10.86 -6.09 -17.98
CA PRO A 671 12.03 -5.26 -18.30
C PRO A 671 11.97 -3.87 -17.67
N SER A 672 13.09 -3.34 -17.20
CA SER A 672 13.19 -1.94 -16.70
C SER A 672 12.29 -1.59 -15.50
N SER A 673 11.74 -2.58 -14.80
CA SER A 673 10.97 -2.35 -13.59
C SER A 673 11.83 -1.77 -12.47
N LYS A 674 11.26 -0.84 -11.70
CA LYS A 674 11.92 -0.31 -10.50
C LYS A 674 11.72 -1.27 -9.31
N ILE A 675 12.73 -1.39 -8.46
CA ILE A 675 12.78 -2.29 -7.31
C ILE A 675 12.86 -1.45 -6.03
N ALA A 676 12.09 -1.83 -5.02
CA ALA A 676 12.26 -1.40 -3.64
C ALA A 676 12.77 -2.58 -2.82
N ILE A 677 13.78 -2.36 -1.99
CA ILE A 677 14.34 -3.36 -1.08
C ILE A 677 13.93 -2.98 0.34
N ARG A 678 13.33 -3.91 1.09
CA ARG A 678 12.99 -3.73 2.51
C ARG A 678 13.40 -4.98 3.29
N ASN A 679 14.26 -4.84 4.29
CA ASN A 679 14.85 -5.93 5.07
C ASN A 679 15.47 -7.04 4.19
N GLY A 680 16.15 -6.64 3.11
CA GLY A 680 16.75 -7.55 2.13
C GLY A 680 15.77 -8.16 1.12
N ILE A 681 14.45 -7.97 1.30
CA ILE A 681 13.42 -8.44 0.37
C ILE A 681 13.28 -7.44 -0.78
N ARG A 682 13.56 -7.89 -2.00
CA ARG A 682 13.41 -7.10 -3.22
C ARG A 682 11.98 -7.23 -3.73
N LYS A 683 11.32 -6.11 -4.06
CA LYS A 683 9.97 -6.07 -4.63
C LYS A 683 9.91 -5.13 -5.82
N ILE A 684 9.23 -5.54 -6.89
CA ILE A 684 8.94 -4.66 -8.03
C ILE A 684 7.89 -3.63 -7.63
N LEU A 685 8.12 -2.38 -8.04
CA LEU A 685 7.11 -1.33 -8.01
C LEU A 685 6.28 -1.42 -9.28
N ILE A 686 5.03 -1.82 -9.11
CA ILE A 686 4.06 -2.05 -10.19
C ILE A 686 3.86 -0.74 -10.97
N GLY A 687 3.78 -0.83 -12.31
CA GLY A 687 3.14 0.20 -13.12
C GLY A 687 3.98 0.90 -14.20
N LYS A 688 5.30 0.63 -14.27
CA LYS A 688 6.20 1.34 -15.21
C LYS A 688 6.67 0.49 -16.38
N ALA A 689 6.51 -0.82 -16.31
CA ALA A 689 6.98 -1.76 -17.31
C ALA A 689 5.93 -2.87 -17.56
N PRO A 690 5.86 -3.38 -18.80
CA PRO A 690 5.01 -4.53 -19.10
C PRO A 690 5.57 -5.80 -18.47
N ALA A 691 4.68 -6.65 -17.97
CA ALA A 691 4.96 -8.03 -17.60
C ALA A 691 4.70 -8.92 -18.81
N ILE A 692 5.75 -9.55 -19.31
CA ILE A 692 5.71 -10.49 -20.43
C ILE A 692 5.84 -11.89 -19.82
N THR A 693 4.89 -12.77 -20.11
CA THR A 693 4.85 -14.14 -19.60
C THR A 693 4.73 -15.10 -20.76
N LEU A 694 5.77 -15.91 -20.96
CA LEU A 694 5.78 -17.03 -21.88
C LEU A 694 5.43 -18.29 -21.09
N THR A 695 4.42 -19.02 -21.52
CA THR A 695 4.03 -20.30 -20.91
C THR A 695 4.06 -21.39 -21.98
N TYR A 696 4.70 -22.50 -21.66
CA TYR A 696 4.68 -23.73 -22.44
C TYR A 696 4.18 -24.86 -21.55
N LYS A 697 3.21 -25.65 -22.03
CA LYS A 697 2.64 -26.79 -21.31
C LYS A 697 2.61 -28.00 -22.25
N LYS A 698 3.14 -29.13 -21.79
CA LYS A 698 3.17 -30.39 -22.53
C LYS A 698 2.43 -31.48 -21.77
N GLY A 699 1.48 -32.13 -22.44
CA GLY A 699 0.78 -33.32 -21.94
C GLY A 699 1.34 -34.60 -22.57
N MET A 700 1.52 -35.63 -21.75
CA MET A 700 2.01 -36.96 -22.17
C MET A 700 1.21 -38.09 -21.48
N ILE A 701 1.55 -39.34 -21.83
CA ILE A 701 0.91 -40.60 -21.37
C ILE A 701 -0.44 -40.80 -22.05
N ASP A 702 -1.56 -40.55 -21.36
CA ASP A 702 -2.89 -40.67 -21.95
C ASP A 702 -3.42 -39.32 -22.45
N THR A 703 -2.63 -38.27 -22.31
CA THR A 703 -2.78 -36.94 -22.93
C THR A 703 -1.66 -36.76 -23.96
N ASP A 704 -1.92 -36.04 -25.06
CA ASP A 704 -0.91 -35.75 -26.08
C ASP A 704 -1.16 -34.36 -26.65
N PHE A 705 -0.48 -33.35 -26.09
CA PHE A 705 -0.60 -31.97 -26.54
C PHE A 705 0.61 -31.11 -26.18
N ASP A 706 0.79 -30.03 -26.95
CA ASP A 706 1.82 -29.01 -26.76
C ASP A 706 1.18 -27.61 -26.85
N TYR A 707 1.02 -26.95 -25.71
CA TYR A 707 0.41 -25.63 -25.60
C TYR A 707 1.47 -24.54 -25.42
N LEU A 708 1.38 -23.47 -26.19
CA LEU A 708 2.26 -22.30 -26.10
C LEU A 708 1.42 -21.03 -26.02
N SER A 709 1.76 -20.13 -25.09
CA SER A 709 1.12 -18.81 -25.01
C SER A 709 2.07 -17.70 -24.60
N LEU A 710 1.85 -16.52 -25.16
CA LEU A 710 2.50 -15.26 -24.79
C LEU A 710 1.46 -14.31 -24.23
N ASN A 711 1.62 -13.91 -22.97
CA ASN A 711 0.79 -12.92 -22.29
C ASN A 711 1.60 -11.66 -21.99
N ILE A 712 1.09 -10.50 -22.39
CA ILE A 712 1.65 -9.18 -22.08
C ILE A 712 0.63 -8.42 -21.27
N LYS A 713 0.99 -8.04 -20.05
CA LYS A 713 0.13 -7.27 -19.14
C LYS A 713 0.86 -6.04 -18.64
N GLN A 714 0.23 -4.88 -18.72
CA GLN A 714 0.77 -3.66 -18.11
C GLN A 714 -0.35 -2.86 -17.44
N ASN A 715 -0.02 -2.31 -16.29
CA ASN A 715 -0.81 -1.29 -15.62
C ASN A 715 -0.04 0.02 -15.77
N ILE A 716 -0.65 1.09 -16.24
CA ILE A 716 0.00 2.39 -16.45
C ILE A 716 -0.76 3.43 -15.62
N SER A 717 -0.07 4.02 -14.64
CA SER A 717 -0.60 5.20 -13.95
C SER A 717 -0.41 6.43 -14.84
N LEU A 718 -1.52 7.05 -15.26
CA LEU A 718 -1.54 8.31 -16.01
C LEU A 718 -1.68 9.52 -15.07
N GLY A 719 -1.44 9.32 -13.76
CA GLY A 719 -1.59 10.34 -12.73
C GLY A 719 -3.05 10.79 -12.61
N GLN A 720 -3.31 12.07 -12.88
CA GLN A 720 -4.65 12.65 -12.78
C GLN A 720 -5.55 12.37 -14.00
N LEU A 721 -5.00 11.81 -15.09
CA LEU A 721 -5.83 11.33 -16.19
C LEU A 721 -6.48 9.98 -15.85
N GLY A 722 -6.00 9.31 -14.79
CA GLY A 722 -6.49 8.02 -14.33
C GLY A 722 -5.48 6.90 -14.56
N LYS A 723 -5.94 5.71 -14.92
CA LYS A 723 -5.13 4.49 -14.98
C LYS A 723 -5.55 3.65 -16.18
N LEU A 724 -4.56 3.29 -17.01
CA LEU A 724 -4.74 2.42 -18.16
C LEU A 724 -4.19 1.03 -17.82
N ASP A 725 -5.05 0.03 -17.75
CA ASP A 725 -4.65 -1.37 -17.62
C ASP A 725 -4.94 -2.09 -18.94
N TYR A 726 -3.94 -2.82 -19.45
CA TYR A 726 -4.14 -3.66 -20.62
C TYR A 726 -3.50 -5.04 -20.49
N MET A 727 -4.10 -6.01 -21.15
CA MET A 727 -3.62 -7.38 -21.26
C MET A 727 -3.87 -7.87 -22.68
N PHE A 728 -2.84 -8.39 -23.31
CA PHE A 728 -2.93 -9.11 -24.58
C PHE A 728 -2.38 -10.51 -24.38
N GLU A 729 -3.10 -11.52 -24.85
CA GLU A 729 -2.66 -12.90 -24.80
C GLU A 729 -2.95 -13.57 -26.13
N VAL A 730 -1.91 -14.21 -26.67
CA VAL A 730 -2.00 -15.06 -27.85
C VAL A 730 -1.50 -16.44 -27.47
N GLY A 731 -2.18 -17.49 -27.94
CA GLY A 731 -1.74 -18.85 -27.68
C GLY A 731 -2.33 -19.84 -28.66
N ASP A 732 -1.72 -21.02 -28.70
CA ASP A 732 -2.10 -22.11 -29.59
C ASP A 732 -1.67 -23.46 -29.00
N PHE A 733 -2.31 -24.53 -29.48
CA PHE A 733 -1.87 -25.90 -29.26
C PHE A 733 -1.13 -26.35 -30.52
N LEU A 734 0.20 -26.33 -30.46
CA LEU A 734 1.09 -26.78 -31.54
C LEU A 734 0.92 -28.27 -31.86
N ASN A 735 0.38 -29.01 -30.90
CA ASN A 735 -0.06 -30.40 -30.99
C ASN A 735 -1.29 -30.52 -30.09
N ASP A 736 -2.37 -31.09 -30.62
CA ASP A 736 -3.68 -31.20 -29.98
C ASP A 736 -4.30 -32.60 -30.15
N ARG A 737 -3.47 -33.62 -30.48
CA ARG A 737 -3.92 -35.01 -30.74
C ARG A 737 -4.86 -35.55 -29.69
N LYS A 738 -4.62 -35.25 -28.40
CA LYS A 738 -5.48 -35.67 -27.31
C LYS A 738 -5.49 -34.65 -26.16
N VAL A 739 -6.44 -33.73 -26.24
CA VAL A 739 -6.72 -32.68 -25.24
C VAL A 739 -8.05 -32.97 -24.56
N TYR A 740 -8.08 -32.99 -23.24
CA TYR A 740 -9.33 -33.05 -22.47
C TYR A 740 -9.74 -31.66 -22.01
N LEU A 741 -11.01 -31.49 -21.61
CA LEU A 741 -11.56 -30.19 -21.23
C LEU A 741 -10.69 -29.46 -20.19
N MET A 742 -10.23 -30.14 -19.14
CA MET A 742 -9.40 -29.52 -18.08
C MET A 742 -7.99 -29.08 -18.54
N ASP A 743 -7.58 -29.47 -19.75
CA ASP A 743 -6.30 -29.07 -20.35
C ASP A 743 -6.45 -27.99 -21.42
N MET A 744 -7.68 -27.69 -21.87
CA MET A 744 -7.98 -26.64 -22.86
C MET A 744 -7.72 -25.25 -22.29
N LYS A 745 -7.59 -24.25 -23.19
CA LYS A 745 -7.63 -22.85 -22.77
C LYS A 745 -9.08 -22.47 -22.44
N HIS A 746 -9.31 -22.10 -21.19
CA HIS A 746 -10.59 -21.54 -20.75
C HIS A 746 -10.65 -20.03 -20.93
N ILE A 747 -11.79 -19.54 -21.43
CA ILE A 747 -12.06 -18.12 -21.65
C ILE A 747 -12.75 -17.53 -20.42
N ASN A 748 -12.09 -16.58 -19.75
CA ASN A 748 -12.54 -16.03 -18.48
C ASN A 748 -13.75 -15.11 -18.65
N ASN A 749 -14.88 -15.46 -18.05
CA ASN A 749 -16.14 -14.73 -18.16
C ASN A 749 -16.72 -14.40 -16.79
N ASN A 750 -17.61 -13.40 -16.74
CA ASN A 750 -18.30 -12.99 -15.51
C ASN A 750 -19.59 -13.80 -15.32
N TYR A 751 -19.48 -14.97 -14.70
CA TYR A 751 -20.61 -15.88 -14.46
C TYR A 751 -21.37 -15.57 -13.15
N LEU A 752 -20.79 -14.82 -12.20
CA LEU A 752 -21.40 -14.42 -10.93
C LEU A 752 -21.71 -12.92 -10.91
N ASN A 753 -22.95 -12.54 -11.22
CA ASN A 753 -23.42 -11.16 -11.44
C ASN A 753 -23.28 -10.17 -10.24
N ALA A 754 -22.69 -10.52 -9.08
CA ALA A 754 -22.75 -9.63 -7.91
C ALA A 754 -21.61 -9.68 -6.88
N LEU A 755 -20.63 -10.61 -6.97
CA LEU A 755 -19.74 -10.86 -5.82
C LEU A 755 -18.27 -11.15 -6.18
N GLN A 756 -17.89 -11.04 -7.46
CA GLN A 756 -16.50 -11.26 -7.86
C GLN A 756 -15.68 -9.97 -7.77
N THR A 757 -14.53 -10.07 -7.09
CA THR A 757 -13.52 -9.01 -7.03
C THR A 757 -12.62 -9.08 -8.27
N GLY A 758 -12.28 -7.92 -8.85
CA GLY A 758 -11.36 -7.84 -9.98
C GLY A 758 -11.98 -8.24 -11.33
N LEU A 759 -12.60 -7.26 -11.97
CA LEU A 759 -13.28 -7.40 -13.27
C LEU A 759 -12.35 -7.20 -14.49
N PHE A 760 -11.08 -6.83 -14.28
CA PHE A 760 -10.10 -6.75 -15.37
C PHE A 760 -9.80 -8.15 -15.95
N ALA A 761 -9.60 -8.23 -17.26
CA ALA A 761 -9.34 -9.49 -17.99
C ALA A 761 -10.48 -10.53 -17.92
N ARG A 762 -11.74 -10.08 -18.00
CA ARG A 762 -12.94 -10.93 -18.07
C ARG A 762 -13.96 -10.37 -19.05
N TYR A 763 -14.70 -11.24 -19.73
CA TYR A 763 -15.84 -10.84 -20.56
C TYR A 763 -17.13 -10.74 -19.74
N ARG A 764 -17.99 -9.78 -20.06
CA ARG A 764 -19.21 -9.44 -19.28
C ARG A 764 -20.49 -10.05 -19.84
N LEU A 765 -20.57 -10.18 -21.16
CA LEU A 765 -21.79 -10.51 -21.90
C LEU A 765 -21.65 -11.77 -22.76
N LEU A 766 -20.52 -12.49 -22.67
CA LEU A 766 -20.36 -13.80 -23.33
C LEU A 766 -21.55 -14.70 -23.01
N ASP A 767 -22.20 -15.21 -24.05
CA ASP A 767 -23.38 -16.05 -23.90
C ASP A 767 -23.01 -17.49 -23.57
N THR A 768 -22.84 -17.74 -22.28
CA THR A 768 -22.48 -19.04 -21.72
C THR A 768 -23.68 -19.94 -21.45
N ARG A 769 -24.91 -19.56 -21.82
CA ARG A 769 -26.08 -20.41 -21.61
C ARG A 769 -26.07 -21.63 -22.53
N VAL A 770 -26.44 -22.77 -21.96
CA VAL A 770 -26.58 -24.07 -22.64
C VAL A 770 -27.91 -24.70 -22.20
N PRO A 771 -28.71 -25.26 -23.12
CA PRO A 771 -29.95 -25.94 -22.76
C PRO A 771 -29.68 -27.18 -21.91
N VAL A 772 -30.60 -27.51 -21.01
CA VAL A 772 -30.57 -28.77 -20.25
C VAL A 772 -31.03 -29.90 -21.16
N GLU A 773 -30.31 -31.03 -21.13
CA GLU A 773 -30.70 -32.19 -21.93
C GLU A 773 -32.13 -32.64 -21.58
N LYS A 774 -32.96 -32.79 -22.62
CA LYS A 774 -34.38 -33.22 -22.56
C LYS A 774 -35.39 -32.17 -22.05
N GLU A 775 -34.97 -30.92 -21.81
CA GLU A 775 -35.86 -29.82 -21.40
C GLU A 775 -35.59 -28.54 -22.20
N GLU A 776 -36.28 -28.36 -23.33
CA GLU A 776 -36.01 -27.26 -24.29
C GLU A 776 -36.17 -25.84 -23.70
N ASN A 777 -36.98 -25.69 -22.65
CA ASN A 777 -37.28 -24.39 -22.02
C ASN A 777 -36.35 -24.02 -20.86
N ILE A 778 -35.38 -24.88 -20.55
CA ILE A 778 -34.56 -24.77 -19.35
C ILE A 778 -33.08 -24.70 -19.78
N SER A 779 -32.35 -23.71 -19.27
CA SER A 779 -30.94 -23.51 -19.59
C SER A 779 -30.12 -23.19 -18.35
N TYR A 780 -28.84 -23.55 -18.37
CA TYR A 780 -27.90 -23.27 -17.28
C TYR A 780 -26.67 -22.51 -17.80
N ILE A 781 -25.92 -21.90 -16.88
CA ILE A 781 -24.70 -21.17 -17.22
C ILE A 781 -23.52 -22.14 -17.28
N ASN A 782 -22.86 -22.19 -18.44
CA ASN A 782 -21.68 -23.00 -18.69
C ASN A 782 -20.46 -22.13 -19.05
N GLN A 783 -19.60 -21.89 -18.06
CA GLN A 783 -18.37 -21.11 -18.25
C GLN A 783 -17.36 -21.74 -19.22
N TYR A 784 -17.50 -23.03 -19.56
CA TYR A 784 -16.58 -23.79 -20.41
C TYR A 784 -16.96 -23.80 -21.88
N LYS A 785 -18.12 -23.23 -22.24
CA LYS A 785 -18.71 -23.27 -23.59
C LYS A 785 -17.71 -22.87 -24.70
N PHE A 786 -16.91 -21.83 -24.46
CA PHE A 786 -15.93 -21.28 -25.40
C PHE A 786 -14.49 -21.72 -25.11
N SER A 787 -14.29 -22.81 -24.37
CA SER A 787 -12.94 -23.37 -24.18
C SER A 787 -12.39 -23.85 -25.53
N THR A 788 -11.12 -23.56 -25.80
CA THR A 788 -10.47 -23.82 -27.09
C THR A 788 -9.22 -24.68 -26.94
N SER A 789 -9.06 -25.65 -27.85
CA SER A 789 -7.80 -26.35 -28.09
C SER A 789 -7.11 -25.87 -29.37
N GLY A 790 -7.65 -24.84 -30.05
CA GLY A 790 -7.01 -24.20 -31.20
C GLY A 790 -6.44 -22.80 -30.90
N PRO A 791 -5.97 -22.10 -31.95
CA PRO A 791 -5.33 -20.79 -31.83
C PRO A 791 -6.32 -19.73 -31.36
N TYR A 792 -5.89 -18.88 -30.44
CA TYR A 792 -6.71 -17.80 -29.93
C TYR A 792 -5.91 -16.51 -29.70
N LEU A 793 -6.64 -15.40 -29.74
CA LEU A 793 -6.15 -14.07 -29.42
C LEU A 793 -7.19 -13.39 -28.52
N GLN A 794 -6.75 -12.91 -27.37
CA GLN A 794 -7.56 -12.07 -26.50
C GLN A 794 -6.86 -10.77 -26.10
N GLY A 795 -7.65 -9.71 -26.02
CA GLY A 795 -7.21 -8.37 -25.63
C GLY A 795 -8.19 -7.77 -24.65
N HIS A 796 -7.69 -7.20 -23.57
CA HIS A 796 -8.49 -6.49 -22.57
C HIS A 796 -7.82 -5.15 -22.30
N ILE A 797 -8.56 -4.07 -22.48
CA ILE A 797 -8.10 -2.72 -22.22
C ILE A 797 -9.16 -2.06 -21.34
N ILE A 798 -8.76 -1.51 -20.20
CA ILE A 798 -9.61 -0.67 -19.37
C ILE A 798 -8.85 0.61 -19.06
N ASN A 799 -9.52 1.74 -19.28
CA ASN A 799 -9.02 3.02 -18.84
C ASN A 799 -9.96 3.57 -17.77
N GLU A 800 -9.49 3.57 -16.53
CA GLU A 800 -10.09 4.30 -15.43
C GLU A 800 -9.75 5.79 -15.62
N PHE A 801 -10.75 6.64 -15.51
CA PHE A 801 -10.66 8.09 -15.58
C PHE A 801 -10.99 8.70 -14.22
N LYS A 802 -10.14 9.63 -13.79
CA LYS A 802 -10.44 10.50 -12.63
C LYS A 802 -11.34 11.68 -12.99
N LYS A 803 -11.45 12.00 -14.29
CA LYS A 803 -12.27 13.08 -14.84
C LYS A 803 -12.72 12.75 -16.26
N LEU A 804 -13.99 12.44 -16.47
CA LEU A 804 -14.58 12.11 -17.77
C LEU A 804 -15.93 12.80 -18.01
N LEU A 805 -17.06 12.23 -17.58
CA LEU A 805 -18.42 12.80 -17.73
C LEU A 805 -18.94 13.30 -16.38
N PHE A 806 -19.38 12.39 -15.49
CA PHE A 806 -19.97 12.76 -14.19
C PHE A 806 -18.91 13.22 -13.19
N THR A 807 -17.71 12.65 -13.26
CA THR A 807 -16.54 13.04 -12.44
C THR A 807 -15.99 14.41 -12.84
N GLN A 808 -16.61 15.15 -13.76
CA GLN A 808 -16.32 16.57 -13.92
C GLN A 808 -16.80 17.39 -12.72
N ALA A 809 -17.89 16.98 -12.08
CA ALA A 809 -18.35 17.58 -10.84
C ALA A 809 -17.39 17.24 -9.68
N SER A 810 -16.99 18.26 -8.90
CA SER A 810 -16.02 18.08 -7.82
C SER A 810 -16.54 17.16 -6.71
N PHE A 811 -17.81 17.27 -6.33
CA PHE A 811 -18.39 16.44 -5.27
C PHE A 811 -18.34 14.93 -5.59
N VAL A 812 -18.52 14.54 -6.87
CA VAL A 812 -18.42 13.15 -7.34
C VAL A 812 -17.01 12.61 -7.12
N ARG A 813 -15.98 13.39 -7.45
CA ARG A 813 -14.57 13.01 -7.22
C ARG A 813 -14.20 12.96 -5.75
N ILE A 814 -14.70 13.90 -4.95
CA ILE A 814 -14.46 13.96 -3.50
C ILE A 814 -15.04 12.71 -2.81
N TRP A 815 -16.20 12.23 -3.28
CA TRP A 815 -16.80 10.98 -2.82
C TRP A 815 -16.00 9.72 -3.18
N GLY A 816 -15.02 9.84 -4.07
CA GLY A 816 -14.17 8.73 -4.52
C GLY A 816 -14.75 7.93 -5.70
N LEU A 817 -15.79 8.45 -6.37
CA LEU A 817 -16.33 7.83 -7.57
C LEU A 817 -15.38 8.00 -8.75
N LYS A 818 -15.26 6.96 -9.56
CA LYS A 818 -14.43 6.93 -10.76
C LYS A 818 -15.25 6.42 -11.94
N GLU A 819 -14.88 6.85 -13.14
CA GLU A 819 -15.49 6.37 -14.38
C GLU A 819 -14.48 5.53 -15.14
N ASP A 820 -14.91 4.52 -15.86
CA ASP A 820 -14.02 3.73 -16.70
C ASP A 820 -14.66 3.38 -18.04
N ILE A 821 -13.81 3.24 -19.05
CA ILE A 821 -14.19 2.68 -20.35
C ILE A 821 -13.31 1.46 -20.58
N PHE A 822 -13.93 0.36 -20.99
CA PHE A 822 -13.20 -0.84 -21.35
C PHE A 822 -13.58 -1.37 -22.73
N VAL A 823 -12.62 -2.06 -23.34
CA VAL A 823 -12.77 -2.82 -24.56
C VAL A 823 -12.17 -4.21 -24.33
N ASN A 824 -12.96 -5.25 -24.55
CA ASN A 824 -12.51 -6.63 -24.58
C ASN A 824 -12.62 -7.17 -26.00
N TYR A 825 -11.67 -7.99 -26.42
CA TYR A 825 -11.62 -8.61 -27.74
C TYR A 825 -11.25 -10.08 -27.60
N LEU A 826 -12.00 -10.97 -28.26
CA LEU A 826 -11.72 -12.39 -28.36
C LEU A 826 -11.81 -12.85 -29.80
N ASN A 827 -10.83 -13.66 -30.21
CA ASN A 827 -10.90 -14.45 -31.42
C ASN A 827 -10.42 -15.87 -31.12
N SER A 828 -11.28 -16.85 -31.36
CA SER A 828 -11.01 -18.29 -31.22
C SER A 828 -11.73 -19.05 -32.33
N PRO A 829 -11.47 -20.37 -32.51
CA PRO A 829 -12.17 -21.17 -33.52
C PRO A 829 -13.68 -21.18 -33.31
N SER A 830 -14.10 -21.24 -32.05
CA SER A 830 -15.50 -21.25 -31.60
C SER A 830 -16.16 -19.88 -31.56
N LEU A 831 -15.41 -18.77 -31.51
CA LEU A 831 -15.97 -17.41 -31.47
C LEU A 831 -15.08 -16.41 -32.23
N LYS A 832 -15.56 -15.96 -33.39
CA LYS A 832 -14.78 -15.09 -34.29
C LYS A 832 -15.06 -13.61 -34.04
N ASN A 833 -14.00 -12.83 -33.88
CA ASN A 833 -14.03 -11.36 -33.77
C ASN A 833 -15.10 -10.83 -32.79
N TYR A 834 -15.12 -11.37 -31.58
CA TYR A 834 -16.02 -10.92 -30.53
C TYR A 834 -15.44 -9.71 -29.80
N VAL A 835 -16.24 -8.66 -29.66
CA VAL A 835 -15.85 -7.40 -29.02
C VAL A 835 -16.88 -7.05 -27.95
N GLU A 836 -16.42 -6.60 -26.78
CA GLU A 836 -17.25 -5.93 -25.79
C GLU A 836 -16.74 -4.52 -25.56
N ILE A 837 -17.66 -3.57 -25.48
CA ILE A 837 -17.36 -2.19 -25.11
C ILE A 837 -18.27 -1.83 -23.95
N GLY A 838 -17.70 -1.31 -22.87
CA GLY A 838 -18.48 -0.91 -21.72
C GLY A 838 -17.99 0.36 -21.06
N TYR A 839 -18.90 0.95 -20.30
CA TYR A 839 -18.70 2.14 -19.48
C TYR A 839 -19.12 1.83 -18.04
N GLY A 840 -18.22 2.08 -17.08
CA GLY A 840 -18.40 1.79 -15.67
C GLY A 840 -18.34 3.02 -14.78
N ILE A 841 -19.09 2.97 -13.68
CA ILE A 841 -18.96 3.88 -12.53
C ILE A 841 -18.56 3.03 -11.33
N ASP A 842 -17.36 3.29 -10.83
CA ASP A 842 -16.72 2.58 -9.73
C ASP A 842 -16.68 3.42 -8.45
N GLY A 843 -16.60 2.76 -7.29
CA GLY A 843 -16.50 3.41 -5.98
C GLY A 843 -17.84 3.77 -5.33
N ILE A 844 -18.97 3.26 -5.82
CA ILE A 844 -20.30 3.47 -5.22
C ILE A 844 -20.30 2.83 -3.83
N LEU A 845 -20.60 3.61 -2.79
CA LEU A 845 -20.46 3.20 -1.39
C LEU A 845 -19.05 2.65 -1.04
N LYS A 846 -18.02 3.01 -1.82
CA LYS A 846 -16.63 2.51 -1.72
C LYS A 846 -16.46 0.99 -1.88
N ALA A 847 -17.46 0.30 -2.38
CA ALA A 847 -17.44 -1.16 -2.51
C ALA A 847 -18.18 -1.68 -3.73
N LEU A 848 -18.98 -0.86 -4.41
CA LEU A 848 -19.83 -1.28 -5.53
C LEU A 848 -19.46 -0.54 -6.81
N ARG A 849 -19.75 -1.21 -7.92
CA ARG A 849 -19.57 -0.70 -9.27
C ARG A 849 -20.79 -1.05 -10.12
N ILE A 850 -21.13 -0.17 -11.05
CA ILE A 850 -22.16 -0.41 -12.06
C ILE A 850 -21.55 -0.21 -13.43
N GLU A 851 -21.76 -1.14 -14.35
CA GLU A 851 -21.26 -1.09 -15.73
C GLU A 851 -22.40 -1.26 -16.74
N ALA A 852 -22.44 -0.44 -17.77
CA ALA A 852 -23.24 -0.67 -18.97
C ALA A 852 -22.34 -1.22 -20.08
N VAL A 853 -22.73 -2.33 -20.69
CA VAL A 853 -21.90 -3.07 -21.64
C VAL A 853 -22.68 -3.39 -22.90
N THR A 854 -22.00 -3.37 -24.03
CA THR A 854 -22.49 -3.80 -25.35
C THR A 854 -21.54 -4.83 -25.93
N SER A 855 -22.06 -5.80 -26.67
CA SER A 855 -21.24 -6.80 -27.36
C SER A 855 -21.57 -6.91 -28.84
N TYR A 856 -20.54 -7.26 -29.61
CA TYR A 856 -20.54 -7.39 -31.06
C TYR A 856 -19.80 -8.66 -31.44
N GLU A 857 -20.24 -9.31 -32.51
CA GLU A 857 -19.59 -10.49 -33.08
C GLU A 857 -19.51 -10.30 -34.60
N ASN A 858 -18.31 -10.43 -35.17
CA ASN A 858 -18.06 -10.17 -36.60
C ASN A 858 -18.59 -8.80 -37.07
N GLY A 859 -18.48 -7.78 -36.21
CA GLY A 859 -18.96 -6.42 -36.47
C GLY A 859 -20.48 -6.22 -36.35
N LYS A 860 -21.25 -7.28 -36.08
CA LYS A 860 -22.71 -7.20 -35.87
C LYS A 860 -23.02 -7.10 -34.38
N TYR A 861 -23.96 -6.21 -34.05
CA TYR A 861 -24.48 -6.07 -32.69
C TYR A 861 -25.10 -7.38 -32.20
N GLN A 862 -24.79 -7.77 -30.96
CA GLN A 862 -25.33 -8.98 -30.33
C GLN A 862 -26.31 -8.64 -29.21
N ARG A 863 -25.85 -7.94 -28.17
CA ARG A 863 -26.68 -7.58 -27.00
C ARG A 863 -26.06 -6.43 -26.19
N TRP A 864 -26.84 -5.91 -25.26
CA TRP A 864 -26.38 -4.99 -24.22
C TRP A 864 -26.89 -5.44 -22.86
N GLY A 865 -26.26 -4.95 -21.78
CA GLY A 865 -26.72 -5.22 -20.43
C GLY A 865 -26.00 -4.38 -19.38
N VAL A 866 -26.60 -4.32 -18.19
CA VAL A 866 -26.01 -3.65 -17.02
C VAL A 866 -25.49 -4.72 -16.05
N LYS A 867 -24.28 -4.51 -15.52
CA LYS A 867 -23.65 -5.38 -14.52
C LYS A 867 -23.40 -4.64 -13.23
N LEU A 868 -23.64 -5.31 -12.12
CA LEU A 868 -23.24 -4.87 -10.78
C LEU A 868 -21.98 -5.63 -10.38
N GLY A 869 -21.03 -4.94 -9.78
CA GLY A 869 -19.77 -5.54 -9.34
C GLY A 869 -19.33 -4.97 -8.00
N VAL A 870 -18.27 -5.57 -7.45
CA VAL A 870 -17.63 -5.12 -6.20
C VAL A 870 -16.30 -4.46 -6.54
N THR A 871 -16.11 -3.22 -6.09
CA THR A 871 -14.85 -2.46 -6.17
C THR A 871 -13.78 -3.12 -5.30
N MET A 872 -12.53 -3.19 -5.78
CA MET A 872 -11.39 -3.66 -4.99
C MET A 872 -10.61 -2.52 -4.34
#